data_AF-A0A9D9EB10-F1
#
_entry.id   AF-A0A9D9EB10-F1
#
_cell.length_a   1.000
_cell.length_b   1.000
_cell.length_c   1.000
_cell.angle_alpha   90.00
_cell.angle_beta   90.00
_cell.angle_gamma   90.00
#
_symmetry.space_group_name_H-M   'P 1'
#
loop_
_entity.id
_entity.type
_entity.pdbx_description
1 polymer ?
#
loop_
_entity_poly.entity_id
_entity_poly.type
_entity_poly.pdbx_seq_one_letter_code
_entity_poly.pdbx_strand_id
1 'polypeptide(L)'
;MKRILKYMFFIVMTAVMAAGCAEWVTPERVITQHPDEQSPILKDDAYWQALREYKQKGDHKIAFGWYGSWTATGASYQSRLVSAPDSMDIISIWSQWHSLTPEQIADKEYVQKVKGTKVTFTTFLDNIPAEFRAGETPTEEEIAVFAKAWACDSINKYNYDGMDIDYEPGYGASGPLVGNPCPELFNVLIRELGKYLGPKSGTGKLLMIDGVPYAVRGEMAEYFDYGIVQAYASSGYTDLQNRFNNAYNNGWKPEQYIFAENFESYWQNGGVTHTTREGESVNSLLGMARFNPTQGFCAGFGAYHMEYEYANSSKPYKYMREAIQDVNPAGGSLVVSLTSTSLDSYSFIIEDDGSLSGSMDAEITLNFARPVPSDLELAVTLDNSLVDAYNEANGTEYMAVDPGNVTLNPVVATQGSILSEPSAVGFNAEGLDEGQYLLPVVVSLPENDIYVSSEPLVKYILVTVGRFNIVADATSLSGVKIEPAAGWTITCYQGTNDSGANGVWNLDSDEQKARMFDGLLDENCWYASSASYSWGYGGNFIVELDAVYDISGFRWHIYYQDCDPQITDVRYSTDGNNWTSLTSGRSFVPSYDDNYWKIFQFSKTVSAKYIRVYVGNLTGYTSMNEIEFNTPSN
;
A
#
# COMPACT_ATOMS: atom_id res chain seq x y z
N MET A 1 -62.25 72.23 -0.91
CA MET A 1 -61.85 71.04 -1.71
C MET A 1 -60.35 70.98 -2.03
N LYS A 2 -59.70 72.04 -2.57
CA LYS A 2 -58.27 71.97 -2.98
C LYS A 2 -57.23 71.68 -1.87
N ARG A 3 -57.52 71.99 -0.60
CA ARG A 3 -56.61 71.68 0.53
C ARG A 3 -56.79 70.24 1.06
N ILE A 4 -58.00 69.68 1.04
CA ILE A 4 -58.29 68.30 1.47
C ILE A 4 -57.65 67.28 0.52
N LEU A 5 -57.67 67.54 -0.79
CA LEU A 5 -56.99 66.69 -1.77
C LEU A 5 -55.46 66.65 -1.56
N LYS A 6 -54.85 67.76 -1.14
CA LYS A 6 -53.40 67.82 -0.85
C LYS A 6 -53.04 66.99 0.38
N TYR A 7 -53.85 67.00 1.43
CA TYR A 7 -53.62 66.19 2.62
C TYR A 7 -53.90 64.70 2.37
N MET A 8 -54.93 64.34 1.60
CA MET A 8 -55.14 62.95 1.18
C MET A 8 -54.01 62.42 0.30
N PHE A 9 -53.49 63.23 -0.64
CA PHE A 9 -52.35 62.82 -1.47
C PHE A 9 -51.07 62.61 -0.65
N PHE A 10 -50.85 63.44 0.37
CA PHE A 10 -49.70 63.30 1.26
C PHE A 10 -49.80 62.06 2.16
N ILE A 11 -51.00 61.74 2.67
CA ILE A 11 -51.26 60.54 3.49
C ILE A 11 -51.13 59.25 2.66
N VAL A 12 -51.62 59.24 1.41
CA VAL A 12 -51.45 58.08 0.51
C VAL A 12 -49.98 57.90 0.11
N MET A 13 -49.22 58.97 -0.14
CA MET A 13 -47.77 58.87 -0.39
C MET A 13 -47.00 58.36 0.83
N THR A 14 -47.35 58.77 2.06
CA THR A 14 -46.68 58.25 3.26
C THR A 14 -47.05 56.79 3.55
N ALA A 15 -48.29 56.37 3.27
CA ALA A 15 -48.70 54.97 3.39
C ALA A 15 -48.02 54.06 2.34
N VAL A 16 -47.80 54.55 1.10
CA VAL A 16 -47.08 53.81 0.06
C VAL A 16 -45.57 53.72 0.37
N MET A 17 -44.97 54.76 0.97
CA MET A 17 -43.58 54.69 1.44
C MET A 17 -43.39 53.79 2.67
N ALA A 18 -44.41 53.64 3.52
CA ALA A 18 -44.35 52.70 4.66
C ALA A 18 -44.54 51.23 4.24
N ALA A 19 -45.32 50.97 3.17
CA ALA A 19 -45.50 49.62 2.62
C ALA A 19 -44.32 49.16 1.74
N GLY A 20 -43.67 50.09 1.01
CA GLY A 20 -42.49 49.79 0.18
C GLY A 20 -41.19 49.58 0.96
N CYS A 21 -41.17 49.86 2.26
CA CYS A 21 -40.01 49.63 3.13
C CYS A 21 -40.07 48.29 3.87
N ALA A 22 -41.14 47.50 3.79
CA ALA A 22 -41.18 46.21 4.48
C ALA A 22 -40.33 45.13 3.77
N GLU A 23 -40.28 45.13 2.43
CA GLU A 23 -39.46 44.18 1.65
C GLU A 23 -37.95 44.48 1.69
N TRP A 24 -37.54 45.72 1.94
CA TRP A 24 -36.13 46.15 1.88
C TRP A 24 -35.34 45.98 3.19
N VAL A 25 -35.98 45.53 4.28
CA VAL A 25 -35.33 45.35 5.59
C VAL A 25 -35.31 43.89 6.04
N THR A 26 -35.93 42.99 5.27
CA THR A 26 -35.69 41.54 5.37
C THR A 26 -34.45 41.21 4.54
N PRO A 27 -33.28 40.93 5.15
CA PRO A 27 -32.15 40.43 4.40
C PRO A 27 -32.54 39.13 3.71
N GLU A 28 -32.70 39.17 2.38
CA GLU A 28 -32.81 37.95 1.58
C GLU A 28 -31.49 37.20 1.70
N ARG A 29 -31.57 35.94 2.12
CA ARG A 29 -30.41 35.07 2.19
C ARG A 29 -29.96 34.77 0.77
N VAL A 30 -28.85 35.36 0.34
CA VAL A 30 -28.17 34.96 -0.89
C VAL A 30 -27.53 33.59 -0.63
N ILE A 31 -28.07 32.57 -1.29
CA ILE A 31 -27.43 31.26 -1.39
C ILE A 31 -26.25 31.44 -2.35
N THR A 32 -25.03 31.24 -1.87
CA THR A 32 -23.81 31.45 -2.67
C THR A 32 -23.27 30.16 -3.30
N GLN A 33 -23.88 29.01 -2.98
CA GLN A 33 -23.43 27.70 -3.44
C GLN A 33 -24.65 26.81 -3.71
N HIS A 34 -24.71 26.28 -4.93
CA HIS A 34 -25.80 25.43 -5.45
C HIS A 34 -25.25 24.04 -5.82
N PRO A 35 -25.14 23.09 -4.87
CA PRO A 35 -24.60 21.75 -5.13
C PRO A 35 -25.39 20.95 -6.18
N ASP A 36 -26.67 21.26 -6.35
CA ASP A 36 -27.58 20.73 -7.36
C ASP A 36 -27.22 21.20 -8.78
N GLU A 37 -26.72 22.42 -8.93
CA GLU A 37 -26.27 22.99 -10.21
C GLU A 37 -24.83 22.58 -10.58
N GLN A 38 -24.10 21.95 -9.65
CA GLN A 38 -22.70 21.53 -9.84
C GLN A 38 -22.57 20.11 -10.43
N SER A 39 -23.68 19.40 -10.65
CA SER A 39 -23.68 18.06 -11.22
C SER A 39 -23.82 18.13 -12.75
N PRO A 40 -22.86 17.59 -13.53
CA PRO A 40 -23.02 17.51 -14.99
C PRO A 40 -24.07 16.46 -15.41
N ILE A 41 -24.57 15.67 -14.46
CA ILE A 41 -25.55 14.59 -14.68
C ILE A 41 -26.95 15.11 -14.39
N LEU A 42 -27.88 14.85 -15.32
CA LEU A 42 -29.31 15.07 -15.15
C LEU A 42 -29.86 14.13 -14.06
N LYS A 43 -30.42 14.69 -12.98
CA LYS A 43 -30.96 13.94 -11.83
C LYS A 43 -32.47 13.76 -11.94
N ASP A 44 -32.91 13.02 -12.95
CA ASP A 44 -34.32 12.68 -13.16
C ASP A 44 -34.79 11.51 -12.26
N ASP A 45 -36.04 11.09 -12.41
CA ASP A 45 -36.61 10.00 -11.62
C ASP A 45 -35.87 8.67 -11.84
N ALA A 46 -35.37 8.42 -13.05
CA ALA A 46 -34.61 7.23 -13.40
C ALA A 46 -33.25 7.21 -12.66
N TYR A 47 -32.57 8.35 -12.60
CA TYR A 47 -31.35 8.49 -11.80
C TYR A 47 -31.59 8.16 -10.32
N TRP A 48 -32.62 8.75 -9.71
CA TRP A 48 -32.90 8.52 -8.30
C TRP A 48 -33.36 7.08 -8.02
N GLN A 49 -34.10 6.47 -8.96
CA GLN A 49 -34.47 5.06 -8.86
C GLN A 49 -33.24 4.15 -8.92
N ALA A 50 -32.36 4.34 -9.90
CA ALA A 50 -31.13 3.56 -10.04
C ALA A 50 -30.22 3.69 -8.80
N LEU A 51 -30.11 4.90 -8.24
CA LEU A 51 -29.36 5.12 -7.00
C LEU A 51 -29.94 4.33 -5.81
N ARG A 52 -31.27 4.29 -5.67
CA ARG A 52 -31.93 3.52 -4.61
C ARG A 52 -31.76 2.01 -4.82
N GLU A 53 -31.87 1.53 -6.06
CA GLU A 53 -31.66 0.13 -6.41
C GLU A 53 -30.22 -0.32 -6.10
N TYR A 54 -29.24 0.52 -6.44
CA TYR A 54 -27.83 0.32 -6.07
C TYR A 54 -27.68 0.13 -4.55
N LYS A 55 -28.22 1.05 -3.74
CA LYS A 55 -28.14 0.97 -2.27
C LYS A 55 -28.87 -0.23 -1.69
N GLN A 56 -29.97 -0.66 -2.32
CA GLN A 56 -30.76 -1.81 -1.89
C GLN A 56 -30.08 -3.15 -2.19
N LYS A 57 -29.30 -3.23 -3.28
CA LYS A 57 -28.56 -4.44 -3.64
C LYS A 57 -27.50 -4.79 -2.59
N GLY A 58 -26.83 -3.77 -2.05
CA GLY A 58 -25.93 -3.89 -0.90
C GLY A 58 -24.66 -4.69 -1.16
N ASP A 59 -24.27 -4.87 -2.42
CA ASP A 59 -23.07 -5.61 -2.84
C ASP A 59 -21.87 -4.68 -3.08
N HIS A 60 -21.79 -3.60 -2.30
CA HIS A 60 -20.83 -2.51 -2.42
C HIS A 60 -20.26 -2.09 -1.07
N LYS A 61 -19.16 -1.32 -1.08
CA LYS A 61 -18.58 -0.76 0.15
C LYS A 61 -19.50 0.33 0.70
N ILE A 62 -19.94 0.19 1.94
CA ILE A 62 -20.79 1.17 2.62
C ILE A 62 -20.00 2.47 2.82
N ALA A 63 -20.56 3.57 2.32
CA ALA A 63 -20.09 4.92 2.60
C ALA A 63 -20.83 5.50 3.81
N PHE A 64 -20.11 5.70 4.91
CA PHE A 64 -20.63 6.14 6.19
C PHE A 64 -20.11 7.54 6.58
N GLY A 65 -20.85 8.28 7.40
CA GLY A 65 -20.28 9.45 8.06
C GLY A 65 -21.10 9.99 9.23
N TRP A 66 -20.39 10.56 10.21
CA TRP A 66 -20.99 11.31 11.30
C TRP A 66 -21.18 12.77 10.91
N TYR A 67 -22.37 13.32 11.16
CA TYR A 67 -22.78 14.65 10.75
C TYR A 67 -23.10 15.53 11.97
N GLY A 68 -22.23 16.49 12.27
CA GLY A 68 -22.29 17.26 13.53
C GLY A 68 -22.99 18.61 13.45
N SER A 69 -23.14 19.18 12.26
CA SER A 69 -23.63 20.56 12.08
C SER A 69 -25.05 20.66 11.50
N TRP A 70 -25.90 19.67 11.78
CA TRP A 70 -27.21 19.54 11.14
C TRP A 70 -28.28 20.47 11.74
N THR A 71 -28.54 21.58 11.05
CA THR A 71 -29.62 22.52 11.40
C THR A 71 -30.67 22.68 10.30
N ALA A 72 -30.43 22.08 9.12
CA ALA A 72 -31.24 22.17 7.89
C ALA A 72 -31.51 23.60 7.38
N THR A 73 -30.91 24.61 8.02
CA THR A 73 -31.17 26.04 7.77
C THR A 73 -29.88 26.83 7.69
N GLY A 74 -29.97 28.08 7.23
CA GLY A 74 -28.80 28.96 7.03
C GLY A 74 -28.47 29.18 5.55
N ALA A 75 -27.48 30.04 5.30
CA ALA A 75 -27.04 30.38 3.95
C ALA A 75 -26.15 29.28 3.32
N SER A 76 -25.31 28.64 4.12
CA SER A 76 -24.51 27.48 3.69
C SER A 76 -25.38 26.22 3.61
N TYR A 77 -25.14 25.39 2.60
CA TYR A 77 -25.74 24.05 2.50
C TYR A 77 -25.03 23.00 3.37
N GLN A 78 -23.88 23.34 3.97
CA GLN A 78 -23.14 22.48 4.91
C GLN A 78 -24.00 21.98 6.08
N SER A 79 -25.05 22.70 6.46
CA SER A 79 -25.94 22.30 7.57
C SER A 79 -27.08 21.38 7.15
N ARG A 80 -27.15 20.97 5.87
CA ARG A 80 -28.23 20.18 5.28
C ARG A 80 -27.71 18.83 4.81
N LEU A 81 -28.38 17.76 5.21
CA LEU A 81 -28.06 16.38 4.79
C LEU A 81 -28.16 16.23 3.28
N VAL A 82 -29.07 16.98 2.63
CA VAL A 82 -29.19 16.98 1.16
C VAL A 82 -27.90 17.40 0.44
N SER A 83 -26.97 18.08 1.12
CA SER A 83 -25.68 18.48 0.53
C SER A 83 -24.67 17.33 0.45
N ALA A 84 -24.83 16.29 1.27
CA ALA A 84 -23.96 15.12 1.28
C ALA A 84 -23.98 14.41 -0.09
N PRO A 85 -22.88 13.72 -0.48
CA PRO A 85 -22.83 12.97 -1.73
C PRO A 85 -24.03 12.04 -1.89
N ASP A 86 -24.59 11.97 -3.10
CA ASP A 86 -25.80 11.18 -3.35
C ASP A 86 -25.58 9.70 -3.03
N SER A 87 -24.36 9.20 -3.24
CA SER A 87 -23.94 7.82 -2.99
C SER A 87 -23.61 7.50 -1.52
N MET A 88 -23.81 8.41 -0.57
CA MET A 88 -23.71 8.06 0.86
C MET A 88 -24.76 7.01 1.23
N ASP A 89 -24.36 5.96 1.94
CA ASP A 89 -25.26 4.89 2.36
C ASP A 89 -25.91 5.17 3.70
N ILE A 90 -25.10 5.62 4.67
CA ILE A 90 -25.52 5.86 6.05
C ILE A 90 -24.94 7.20 6.53
N ILE A 91 -25.80 8.03 7.12
CA ILE A 91 -25.37 9.23 7.84
C ILE A 91 -25.86 9.11 9.29
N SER A 92 -24.94 9.17 10.25
CA SER A 92 -25.26 9.15 11.67
C SER A 92 -25.21 10.57 12.24
N ILE A 93 -26.29 11.02 12.87
CA ILE A 93 -26.39 12.38 13.40
C ILE A 93 -25.57 12.51 14.69
N TRP A 94 -24.47 13.24 14.61
CA TRP A 94 -23.59 13.64 15.71
C TRP A 94 -23.99 15.01 16.28
N SER A 95 -25.29 15.22 16.46
CA SER A 95 -25.83 16.49 16.94
C SER A 95 -27.20 16.28 17.58
N GLN A 96 -27.96 17.35 17.78
CA GLN A 96 -29.31 17.29 18.31
C GLN A 96 -30.22 16.41 17.43
N TRP A 97 -30.45 15.17 17.85
CA TRP A 97 -31.20 14.17 17.08
C TRP A 97 -32.67 14.08 17.50
N HIS A 98 -33.05 14.60 18.67
CA HIS A 98 -34.45 14.71 19.10
C HIS A 98 -34.96 16.15 18.99
N SER A 99 -36.27 16.34 19.14
CA SER A 99 -36.92 17.66 19.09
C SER A 99 -36.68 18.41 17.78
N LEU A 100 -36.70 17.64 16.68
CA LEU A 100 -36.39 18.13 15.33
C LEU A 100 -37.34 19.25 14.88
N THR A 101 -36.76 20.23 14.19
CA THR A 101 -37.50 21.28 13.49
C THR A 101 -38.20 20.73 12.24
N PRO A 102 -39.27 21.39 11.73
CA PRO A 102 -39.89 21.01 10.47
C PRO A 102 -38.89 20.94 9.29
N GLU A 103 -37.90 21.82 9.27
CA GLU A 103 -36.86 21.86 8.24
C GLU A 103 -35.94 20.64 8.31
N GLN A 104 -35.52 20.24 9.52
CA GLN A 104 -34.77 18.99 9.73
C GLN A 104 -35.58 17.76 9.31
N ILE A 105 -36.86 17.70 9.69
CA ILE A 105 -37.73 16.59 9.28
C ILE A 105 -37.80 16.49 7.75
N ALA A 106 -38.01 17.61 7.06
CA ALA A 106 -38.08 17.65 5.60
C ALA A 106 -36.76 17.27 4.92
N ASP A 107 -35.63 17.79 5.40
CA ASP A 107 -34.28 17.49 4.89
C ASP A 107 -33.95 15.99 5.04
N LYS A 108 -34.22 15.41 6.22
CA LYS A 108 -34.06 13.98 6.46
C LYS A 108 -34.98 13.14 5.59
N GLU A 109 -36.27 13.49 5.50
CA GLU A 109 -37.21 12.75 4.67
C GLU A 109 -36.82 12.76 3.19
N TYR A 110 -36.32 13.87 2.67
CA TYR A 110 -35.82 13.95 1.29
C TYR A 110 -34.66 12.99 1.08
N VAL A 111 -33.66 13.01 1.98
CA VAL A 111 -32.48 12.15 1.88
C VAL A 111 -32.85 10.67 1.96
N GLN A 112 -33.76 10.30 2.87
CA GLN A 112 -34.26 8.93 3.00
C GLN A 112 -35.07 8.48 1.77
N LYS A 113 -36.04 9.28 1.30
CA LYS A 113 -36.99 8.87 0.26
C LYS A 113 -36.45 9.04 -1.16
N VAL A 114 -35.70 10.12 -1.41
CA VAL A 114 -35.20 10.45 -2.75
C VAL A 114 -33.83 9.81 -2.97
N LYS A 115 -32.86 10.06 -2.08
CA LYS A 115 -31.50 9.53 -2.23
C LYS A 115 -31.36 8.07 -1.77
N GLY A 116 -32.27 7.59 -0.91
CA GLY A 116 -32.15 6.25 -0.32
C GLY A 116 -31.06 6.11 0.73
N THR A 117 -30.50 7.22 1.23
CA THR A 117 -29.50 7.19 2.31
C THR A 117 -30.21 6.96 3.63
N LYS A 118 -29.74 5.99 4.41
CA LYS A 118 -30.25 5.73 5.76
C LYS A 118 -29.73 6.80 6.71
N VAL A 119 -30.59 7.27 7.61
CA VAL A 119 -30.22 8.27 8.62
C VAL A 119 -30.41 7.68 10.02
N THR A 120 -29.33 7.57 10.77
CA THR A 120 -29.29 7.10 12.17
C THR A 120 -28.94 8.27 13.10
N PHE A 121 -28.94 8.05 14.40
CA PHE A 121 -28.39 9.01 15.36
C PHE A 121 -27.42 8.34 16.31
N THR A 122 -26.41 9.10 16.74
CA THR A 122 -25.39 8.63 17.68
C THR A 122 -25.73 9.03 19.11
N THR A 123 -25.47 8.13 20.06
CA THR A 123 -25.54 8.46 21.49
C THR A 123 -24.45 7.74 22.27
N PHE A 124 -23.85 8.47 23.21
CA PHE A 124 -23.00 7.91 24.24
C PHE A 124 -23.84 7.12 25.23
N LEU A 125 -23.38 5.93 25.64
CA LEU A 125 -24.07 5.08 26.62
C LEU A 125 -23.13 4.58 27.72
N ASP A 126 -22.42 5.51 28.37
CA ASP A 126 -21.68 5.22 29.60
C ASP A 126 -22.61 4.68 30.70
N ASN A 127 -23.83 5.20 30.69
CA ASN A 127 -24.97 4.82 31.51
C ASN A 127 -26.26 5.18 30.76
N ILE A 128 -27.40 4.63 31.16
CA ILE A 128 -28.69 5.12 30.67
C ILE A 128 -29.02 6.49 31.29
N PRO A 129 -29.81 7.35 30.60
CA PRO A 129 -30.18 8.67 31.10
C PRO A 129 -30.84 8.60 32.48
N ALA A 130 -30.61 9.62 33.30
CA ALA A 130 -31.00 9.61 34.72
C ALA A 130 -32.53 9.48 34.92
N GLU A 131 -33.34 9.94 33.98
CA GLU A 131 -34.80 9.81 33.99
C GLU A 131 -35.29 8.36 33.84
N PHE A 132 -34.44 7.44 33.41
CA PHE A 132 -34.76 6.01 33.28
C PHE A 132 -34.28 5.16 34.46
N ARG A 133 -33.52 5.73 35.41
CA ARG A 133 -32.93 4.97 36.51
C ARG A 133 -33.09 5.64 37.86
N ALA A 134 -33.38 4.86 38.89
CA ALA A 134 -33.51 5.36 40.26
C ALA A 134 -32.15 5.55 40.97
N GLY A 135 -31.12 4.79 40.58
CA GLY A 135 -29.78 4.80 41.18
C GLY A 135 -28.66 5.03 40.17
N GLU A 136 -27.40 5.00 40.64
CA GLU A 136 -26.21 5.15 39.78
C GLU A 136 -26.02 3.98 38.81
N THR A 137 -26.25 2.75 39.29
CA THR A 137 -26.24 1.55 38.44
C THR A 137 -27.68 1.19 38.06
N PRO A 138 -28.00 1.11 36.75
CA PRO A 138 -29.35 0.78 36.32
C PRO A 138 -29.67 -0.71 36.54
N THR A 139 -30.95 -1.02 36.76
CA THR A 139 -31.43 -2.41 36.73
C THR A 139 -31.69 -2.88 35.30
N GLU A 140 -31.83 -4.19 35.09
CA GLU A 140 -32.18 -4.74 33.78
C GLU A 140 -33.55 -4.26 33.29
N GLU A 141 -34.52 -4.08 34.18
CA GLU A 141 -35.84 -3.54 33.84
C GLU A 141 -35.76 -2.07 33.39
N GLU A 142 -34.94 -1.26 34.06
CA GLU A 142 -34.70 0.14 33.69
C GLU A 142 -34.03 0.24 32.31
N ILE A 143 -33.07 -0.65 32.04
CA ILE A 143 -32.45 -0.80 30.71
C ILE A 143 -33.50 -1.17 29.65
N ALA A 144 -34.40 -2.11 29.93
CA ALA A 144 -35.45 -2.51 28.99
C ALA A 144 -36.43 -1.36 28.65
N VAL A 145 -36.80 -0.55 29.65
CA VAL A 145 -37.65 0.63 29.46
C VAL A 145 -36.92 1.67 28.61
N PHE A 146 -35.65 1.96 28.91
CA PHE A 146 -34.81 2.85 28.12
C PHE A 146 -34.69 2.36 26.67
N ALA A 147 -34.36 1.08 26.47
CA ALA A 147 -34.18 0.48 25.16
C ALA A 147 -35.45 0.62 24.31
N LYS A 148 -36.64 0.33 24.86
CA LYS A 148 -37.90 0.56 24.15
C LYS A 148 -38.10 2.04 23.78
N ALA A 149 -37.82 2.95 24.71
CA ALA A 149 -38.06 4.37 24.48
C ALA A 149 -37.15 4.95 23.38
N TRP A 150 -35.89 4.52 23.30
CA TRP A 150 -34.93 5.04 22.32
C TRP A 150 -34.99 4.25 21.02
N ALA A 151 -34.92 2.92 21.09
CA ALA A 151 -34.81 2.02 19.95
C ALA A 151 -36.13 1.76 19.23
N CYS A 152 -37.27 2.14 19.82
CA CYS A 152 -38.58 2.01 19.19
C CYS A 152 -39.33 3.33 19.19
N ASP A 153 -39.64 3.90 20.36
CA ASP A 153 -40.56 5.04 20.43
C ASP A 153 -39.95 6.29 19.77
N SER A 154 -38.66 6.58 20.02
CA SER A 154 -37.98 7.74 19.43
C SER A 154 -37.64 7.54 17.95
N ILE A 155 -37.19 6.34 17.57
CA ILE A 155 -36.96 5.98 16.16
C ILE A 155 -38.23 6.12 15.34
N ASN A 156 -39.38 5.65 15.84
CA ASN A 156 -40.66 5.78 15.17
C ASN A 156 -41.14 7.25 15.13
N LYS A 157 -41.00 7.99 16.24
CA LYS A 157 -41.44 9.38 16.33
C LYS A 157 -40.74 10.28 15.31
N TYR A 158 -39.44 10.13 15.15
CA TYR A 158 -38.64 10.96 14.23
C TYR A 158 -38.35 10.27 12.90
N ASN A 159 -38.84 9.04 12.70
CA ASN A 159 -38.60 8.21 11.52
C ASN A 159 -37.11 8.04 11.19
N TYR A 160 -36.28 7.70 12.18
CA TYR A 160 -34.88 7.32 11.94
C TYR A 160 -34.79 5.90 11.38
N ASP A 161 -33.69 5.58 10.72
CA ASP A 161 -33.41 4.25 10.18
C ASP A 161 -32.66 3.35 11.15
N GLY A 162 -32.24 3.87 12.30
CA GLY A 162 -31.52 3.10 13.29
C GLY A 162 -30.85 3.97 14.35
N MET A 163 -29.99 3.33 15.12
CA MET A 163 -29.26 3.91 16.24
C MET A 163 -27.79 3.47 16.19
N ASP A 164 -26.92 4.39 16.58
CA ASP A 164 -25.47 4.25 16.65
C ASP A 164 -25.01 4.49 18.09
N ILE A 165 -24.35 3.50 18.69
CA ILE A 165 -23.88 3.58 20.08
C ILE A 165 -22.41 3.95 20.06
N ASP A 166 -22.08 5.13 20.56
CA ASP A 166 -20.68 5.49 20.79
C ASP A 166 -20.19 4.79 22.06
N TYR A 167 -19.25 3.86 21.89
CA TYR A 167 -18.73 3.01 22.95
C TYR A 167 -17.20 3.06 23.05
N GLU A 168 -16.70 3.79 24.05
CA GLU A 168 -15.27 4.17 24.15
C GLU A 168 -14.54 3.74 25.43
N PRO A 169 -14.64 2.47 25.89
CA PRO A 169 -13.89 1.99 27.05
C PRO A 169 -12.39 2.22 26.88
N GLY A 170 -11.79 2.94 27.84
CA GLY A 170 -10.37 3.29 27.83
C GLY A 170 -10.02 4.63 27.18
N TYR A 171 -11.01 5.34 26.61
CA TYR A 171 -10.84 6.64 25.96
C TYR A 171 -11.66 7.77 26.63
N GLY A 172 -11.88 7.65 27.95
CA GLY A 172 -12.54 8.67 28.76
C GLY A 172 -13.95 8.31 29.21
N ALA A 173 -14.61 7.37 28.51
CA ALA A 173 -15.89 6.79 28.92
C ALA A 173 -15.75 6.04 30.26
N SER A 174 -16.68 6.29 31.19
CA SER A 174 -16.72 5.62 32.48
C SER A 174 -18.15 5.51 32.99
N GLY A 175 -18.59 4.30 33.31
CA GLY A 175 -19.90 4.06 33.88
C GLY A 175 -20.23 2.58 33.99
N PRO A 176 -21.43 2.24 34.50
CA PRO A 176 -21.85 0.85 34.73
C PRO A 176 -21.99 0.03 33.44
N LEU A 177 -22.05 0.68 32.27
CA LEU A 177 -22.13 0.03 30.97
C LEU A 177 -20.77 -0.06 30.24
N VAL A 178 -19.71 0.56 30.77
CA VAL A 178 -18.42 0.71 30.08
C VAL A 178 -17.40 -0.30 30.57
N GLY A 179 -16.74 -1.02 29.66
CA GLY A 179 -15.64 -1.91 29.99
C GLY A 179 -15.05 -2.61 28.76
N ASN A 180 -13.86 -3.18 28.92
CA ASN A 180 -13.25 -4.05 27.93
C ASN A 180 -12.64 -5.28 28.64
N PRO A 181 -13.28 -6.48 28.55
CA PRO A 181 -14.52 -6.75 27.81
C PRO A 181 -15.74 -6.02 28.40
N CYS A 182 -16.77 -5.82 27.59
CA CYS A 182 -17.97 -5.10 28.03
C CYS A 182 -18.66 -5.78 29.23
N PRO A 183 -19.21 -5.01 30.21
CA PRO A 183 -19.93 -5.55 31.36
C PRO A 183 -21.23 -6.26 30.98
N GLU A 184 -21.76 -7.12 31.88
CA GLU A 184 -23.02 -7.84 31.64
C GLU A 184 -24.22 -6.91 31.43
N LEU A 185 -24.26 -5.76 32.12
CA LEU A 185 -25.32 -4.77 31.92
C LEU A 185 -25.33 -4.22 30.48
N PHE A 186 -24.17 -4.13 29.83
CA PHE A 186 -24.10 -3.76 28.41
C PHE A 186 -24.64 -4.88 27.52
N ASN A 187 -24.38 -6.15 27.85
CA ASN A 187 -24.99 -7.28 27.13
C ASN A 187 -26.52 -7.30 27.28
N VAL A 188 -27.05 -6.93 28.46
CA VAL A 188 -28.50 -6.74 28.66
C VAL A 188 -29.01 -5.62 27.75
N LEU A 189 -28.35 -4.47 27.74
CA LEU A 189 -28.71 -3.35 26.87
C LEU A 189 -28.73 -3.76 25.39
N ILE A 190 -27.69 -4.43 24.89
CA ILE A 190 -27.62 -4.91 23.50
C ILE A 190 -28.79 -5.82 23.17
N ARG A 191 -29.11 -6.79 24.05
CA ARG A 191 -30.25 -7.69 23.84
C ARG A 191 -31.59 -6.96 23.84
N GLU A 192 -31.77 -5.98 24.71
CA GLU A 192 -33.00 -5.19 24.78
C GLU A 192 -33.17 -4.27 23.57
N LEU A 193 -32.11 -3.62 23.10
CA LEU A 193 -32.10 -2.85 21.86
C LEU A 193 -32.37 -3.76 20.65
N GLY A 194 -31.77 -4.95 20.65
CA GLY A 194 -31.89 -6.01 19.64
C GLY A 194 -33.31 -6.52 19.40
N LYS A 195 -34.26 -6.24 20.30
CA LYS A 195 -35.69 -6.53 20.08
C LYS A 195 -36.32 -5.60 19.05
N TYR A 196 -35.72 -4.44 18.81
CA TYR A 196 -36.27 -3.37 17.96
C TYR A 196 -35.35 -3.03 16.78
N LEU A 197 -34.04 -3.17 16.96
CA LEU A 197 -33.02 -2.80 15.98
C LEU A 197 -32.07 -3.96 15.69
N GLY A 198 -31.38 -3.88 14.56
CA GLY A 198 -30.35 -4.82 14.18
C GLY A 198 -30.90 -6.12 13.60
N PRO A 199 -30.01 -7.03 13.18
CA PRO A 199 -30.37 -8.27 12.50
C PRO A 199 -31.30 -9.17 13.31
N LYS A 200 -31.22 -9.13 14.64
CA LYS A 200 -32.05 -9.95 15.55
C LYS A 200 -33.50 -9.46 15.68
N SER A 201 -33.77 -8.21 15.33
CA SER A 201 -35.11 -7.62 15.46
C SER A 201 -36.06 -7.98 14.30
N GLY A 202 -35.51 -8.22 13.11
CA GLY A 202 -36.28 -8.40 11.88
C GLY A 202 -37.02 -7.15 11.38
N THR A 203 -36.72 -5.95 11.93
CA THR A 203 -37.42 -4.70 11.56
C THR A 203 -36.81 -4.00 10.35
N GLY A 204 -35.57 -4.35 9.98
CA GLY A 204 -34.78 -3.66 8.96
C GLY A 204 -34.19 -2.31 9.43
N LYS A 205 -34.41 -1.94 10.70
CA LYS A 205 -33.78 -0.77 11.33
C LYS A 205 -32.40 -1.14 11.86
N LEU A 206 -31.44 -0.23 11.69
CA LEU A 206 -30.04 -0.47 11.99
C LEU A 206 -29.74 -0.41 13.49
N LEU A 207 -28.94 -1.35 13.97
CA LEU A 207 -28.22 -1.24 15.23
C LEU A 207 -26.72 -1.20 14.93
N MET A 208 -26.07 -0.10 15.27
CA MET A 208 -24.65 0.12 15.04
C MET A 208 -23.94 0.47 16.34
N ILE A 209 -22.64 0.25 16.37
CA ILE A 209 -21.76 0.63 17.48
C ILE A 209 -20.46 1.19 16.94
N ASP A 210 -20.00 2.28 17.53
CA ASP A 210 -18.76 2.93 17.16
C ASP A 210 -17.78 3.12 18.33
N GLY A 211 -16.62 3.71 18.05
CA GLY A 211 -15.50 3.83 18.98
C GLY A 211 -14.68 2.55 19.04
N VAL A 212 -15.01 1.68 19.98
CA VAL A 212 -14.26 0.46 20.32
C VAL A 212 -15.12 -0.82 20.12
N PRO A 213 -15.59 -1.14 18.90
CA PRO A 213 -16.44 -2.31 18.66
C PRO A 213 -15.82 -3.64 19.13
N TYR A 214 -14.48 -3.76 19.10
CA TYR A 214 -13.77 -4.97 19.52
C TYR A 214 -13.89 -5.26 21.03
N ALA A 215 -14.38 -4.33 21.85
CA ALA A 215 -14.66 -4.56 23.27
C ALA A 215 -15.99 -5.31 23.50
N VAL A 216 -16.85 -5.39 22.48
CA VAL A 216 -18.08 -6.17 22.50
C VAL A 216 -17.75 -7.66 22.47
N ARG A 217 -18.43 -8.43 23.33
CA ARG A 217 -18.30 -9.89 23.37
C ARG A 217 -18.80 -10.52 22.07
N GLY A 218 -18.15 -11.60 21.63
CA GLY A 218 -18.44 -12.20 20.33
C GLY A 218 -19.86 -12.70 20.14
N GLU A 219 -20.51 -13.20 21.20
CA GLU A 219 -21.92 -13.59 21.14
C GLU A 219 -22.89 -12.40 20.96
N MET A 220 -22.42 -11.17 21.17
CA MET A 220 -23.21 -9.94 21.00
C MET A 220 -22.98 -9.27 19.64
N ALA A 221 -21.90 -9.59 18.92
CA ALA A 221 -21.61 -8.99 17.61
C ALA A 221 -22.73 -9.25 16.57
N GLU A 222 -23.45 -10.37 16.68
CA GLU A 222 -24.57 -10.72 15.80
C GLU A 222 -25.83 -9.85 15.96
N TYR A 223 -25.87 -8.97 16.97
CA TYR A 223 -26.95 -8.00 17.16
C TYR A 223 -26.75 -6.72 16.35
N PHE A 224 -25.52 -6.46 15.90
CA PHE A 224 -25.17 -5.24 15.18
C PHE A 224 -25.14 -5.49 13.67
N ASP A 225 -25.66 -4.53 12.90
CA ASP A 225 -25.44 -4.49 11.47
C ASP A 225 -23.97 -4.10 11.19
N TYR A 226 -23.48 -3.08 11.89
CA TYR A 226 -22.14 -2.55 11.69
C TYR A 226 -21.44 -2.18 13.02
N GLY A 227 -20.16 -2.51 13.09
CA GLY A 227 -19.19 -1.97 14.03
C GLY A 227 -18.32 -0.95 13.29
N ILE A 228 -18.26 0.28 13.78
CA ILE A 228 -17.52 1.37 13.13
C ILE A 228 -16.30 1.70 13.98
N VAL A 229 -15.11 1.34 13.51
CA VAL A 229 -13.88 1.67 14.23
C VAL A 229 -13.42 3.08 13.86
N GLN A 230 -13.13 3.86 14.88
CA GLN A 230 -12.46 5.14 14.73
C GLN A 230 -10.96 4.91 14.43
N ALA A 231 -10.63 4.72 13.16
CA ALA A 231 -9.29 4.43 12.68
C ALA A 231 -8.48 5.72 12.39
N TYR A 232 -8.69 6.74 13.23
CA TYR A 232 -8.18 8.08 13.00
C TYR A 232 -6.66 8.11 12.83
N ALA A 233 -6.20 8.82 11.82
CA ALA A 233 -4.80 8.96 11.43
C ALA A 233 -4.06 7.63 11.19
N SER A 234 -4.76 6.60 10.69
CA SER A 234 -4.13 5.33 10.31
C SER A 234 -3.17 5.51 9.12
N SER A 235 -1.91 5.15 9.31
CA SER A 235 -0.83 5.39 8.34
C SER A 235 -0.59 4.24 7.36
N GLY A 236 -1.29 3.11 7.48
CA GLY A 236 -1.14 2.05 6.49
C GLY A 236 -1.94 0.78 6.76
N TYR A 237 -1.91 -0.10 5.76
CA TYR A 237 -2.62 -1.38 5.73
C TYR A 237 -2.42 -2.23 6.99
N THR A 238 -1.17 -2.34 7.49
CA THR A 238 -0.86 -3.16 8.67
C THR A 238 -1.59 -2.69 9.93
N ASP A 239 -1.80 -1.39 10.10
CA ASP A 239 -2.57 -0.86 11.24
C ASP A 239 -4.05 -1.27 11.14
N LEU A 240 -4.67 -1.06 9.98
CA LEU A 240 -6.07 -1.46 9.72
C LEU A 240 -6.26 -2.98 9.89
N GLN A 241 -5.31 -3.78 9.39
CA GLN A 241 -5.32 -5.24 9.54
C GLN A 241 -5.22 -5.65 11.01
N ASN A 242 -4.36 -5.02 11.81
CA ASN A 242 -4.23 -5.34 13.23
C ASN A 242 -5.48 -4.97 14.03
N ARG A 243 -6.11 -3.83 13.72
CA ARG A 243 -7.40 -3.44 14.31
C ARG A 243 -8.48 -4.45 13.98
N PHE A 244 -8.55 -4.90 12.72
CA PHE A 244 -9.52 -5.91 12.33
C PHE A 244 -9.24 -7.28 12.96
N ASN A 245 -7.97 -7.70 13.08
CA ASN A 245 -7.61 -8.94 13.76
C ASN A 245 -8.14 -8.97 15.20
N ASN A 246 -8.06 -7.83 15.90
CA ASN A 246 -8.62 -7.71 17.24
C ASN A 246 -10.16 -7.86 17.26
N ALA A 247 -10.86 -7.19 16.34
CA ALA A 247 -12.31 -7.34 16.21
C ALA A 247 -12.73 -8.77 15.82
N TYR A 248 -12.03 -9.38 14.88
CA TYR A 248 -12.28 -10.74 14.40
C TYR A 248 -12.13 -11.78 15.51
N ASN A 249 -11.10 -11.65 16.35
CA ASN A 249 -10.93 -12.49 17.54
C ASN A 249 -12.08 -12.36 18.55
N ASN A 250 -12.85 -11.28 18.48
CA ASN A 250 -14.04 -11.01 19.28
C ASN A 250 -15.34 -11.20 18.47
N GLY A 251 -15.33 -12.01 17.41
CA GLY A 251 -16.55 -12.45 16.71
C GLY A 251 -17.08 -11.52 15.61
N TRP A 252 -16.42 -10.41 15.34
CA TRP A 252 -16.78 -9.52 14.22
C TRP A 252 -16.38 -10.11 12.86
N LYS A 253 -17.20 -9.85 11.84
CA LYS A 253 -16.95 -10.29 10.47
C LYS A 253 -16.57 -9.11 9.57
N PRO A 254 -15.78 -9.33 8.51
CA PRO A 254 -15.38 -8.27 7.59
C PRO A 254 -16.57 -7.45 7.08
N GLU A 255 -17.63 -8.14 6.65
CA GLU A 255 -18.85 -7.54 6.10
C GLU A 255 -19.70 -6.75 7.10
N GLN A 256 -19.30 -6.71 8.38
CA GLN A 256 -19.93 -5.92 9.45
C GLN A 256 -19.03 -4.79 9.97
N TYR A 257 -17.85 -4.53 9.39
CA TYR A 257 -16.87 -3.60 9.97
C TYR A 257 -16.55 -2.42 9.05
N ILE A 258 -16.69 -1.19 9.57
CA ILE A 258 -16.47 0.07 8.87
C ILE A 258 -15.27 0.80 9.51
N PHE A 259 -14.38 1.36 8.70
CA PHE A 259 -13.23 2.15 9.16
C PHE A 259 -13.44 3.63 8.90
N ALA A 260 -13.33 4.47 9.92
CA ALA A 260 -13.59 5.91 9.80
C ALA A 260 -12.37 6.78 10.11
N GLU A 261 -12.21 7.86 9.33
CA GLU A 261 -11.17 8.88 9.52
C GLU A 261 -11.72 10.13 10.23
N ASN A 262 -10.85 10.90 10.89
CA ASN A 262 -11.19 12.15 11.57
C ASN A 262 -11.17 13.35 10.60
N PHE A 263 -12.33 13.75 10.09
CA PHE A 263 -12.46 14.94 9.25
C PHE A 263 -12.64 16.24 10.05
N GLU A 264 -12.83 16.19 11.37
CA GLU A 264 -12.69 17.40 12.20
C GLU A 264 -11.29 18.01 12.01
N SER A 265 -10.26 17.14 11.97
CA SER A 265 -8.87 17.55 11.81
C SER A 265 -8.34 17.45 10.37
N TYR A 266 -8.80 16.47 9.58
CA TYR A 266 -8.12 16.10 8.32
C TYR A 266 -8.97 16.22 7.05
N TRP A 267 -10.11 16.92 7.09
CA TRP A 267 -10.99 17.08 5.91
C TRP A 267 -10.30 17.71 4.69
N GLN A 268 -9.29 18.55 4.89
CA GLN A 268 -8.61 19.27 3.80
C GLN A 268 -7.78 18.36 2.88
N ASN A 269 -7.33 17.22 3.41
CA ASN A 269 -6.42 16.29 2.73
C ASN A 269 -7.01 14.88 2.57
N GLY A 270 -8.26 14.66 2.99
CA GLY A 270 -8.87 13.34 3.00
C GLY A 270 -8.27 12.41 4.06
N GLY A 271 -7.66 12.96 5.11
CA GLY A 271 -6.91 12.19 6.10
C GLY A 271 -5.40 12.47 6.10
N VAL A 272 -4.65 11.53 6.68
CA VAL A 272 -3.18 11.52 6.70
C VAL A 272 -2.64 10.70 5.54
N THR A 273 -1.32 10.69 5.32
CA THR A 273 -0.68 9.76 4.38
C THR A 273 -0.85 8.32 4.86
N HIS A 274 -1.29 7.45 3.95
CA HIS A 274 -1.57 6.04 4.18
C HIS A 274 -0.91 5.17 3.11
N THR A 275 -0.22 4.11 3.52
CA THR A 275 0.34 3.12 2.59
C THR A 275 -0.63 1.95 2.42
N THR A 276 -1.11 1.70 1.20
CA THR A 276 -1.99 0.56 0.89
C THR A 276 -1.26 -0.78 0.99
N ARG A 277 -1.98 -1.89 0.80
CA ARG A 277 -1.37 -3.24 0.78
C ARG A 277 -0.33 -3.37 -0.34
N GLU A 278 -0.60 -2.70 -1.46
CA GLU A 278 0.18 -2.69 -2.69
C GLU A 278 1.42 -1.79 -2.61
N GLY A 279 1.57 -1.04 -1.50
CA GLY A 279 2.68 -0.10 -1.30
C GLY A 279 2.41 1.31 -1.87
N GLU A 280 1.21 1.57 -2.41
CA GLU A 280 0.82 2.89 -2.90
C GLU A 280 0.64 3.88 -1.73
N SER A 281 1.08 5.12 -1.91
CA SER A 281 0.86 6.20 -0.95
C SER A 281 -0.39 7.00 -1.32
N VAL A 282 -1.43 6.91 -0.50
CA VAL A 282 -2.74 7.59 -0.68
C VAL A 282 -3.12 8.38 0.57
N ASN A 283 -4.24 9.10 0.56
CA ASN A 283 -4.84 9.63 1.79
C ASN A 283 -5.54 8.49 2.56
N SER A 284 -5.62 8.59 3.88
CA SER A 284 -6.14 7.52 4.73
C SER A 284 -7.64 7.23 4.54
N LEU A 285 -8.48 8.19 4.14
CA LEU A 285 -9.87 7.87 3.77
C LEU A 285 -9.91 6.91 2.56
N LEU A 286 -9.14 7.20 1.51
CA LEU A 286 -9.03 6.32 0.34
C LEU A 286 -8.38 4.98 0.69
N GLY A 287 -7.36 4.99 1.55
CA GLY A 287 -6.76 3.77 2.10
C GLY A 287 -7.79 2.89 2.83
N MET A 288 -8.63 3.47 3.68
CA MET A 288 -9.73 2.79 4.35
C MET A 288 -10.81 2.29 3.38
N ALA A 289 -11.11 3.05 2.33
CA ALA A 289 -12.08 2.63 1.31
C ALA A 289 -11.61 1.37 0.58
N ARG A 290 -10.35 1.36 0.12
CA ARG A 290 -9.71 0.22 -0.57
C ARG A 290 -9.42 -0.97 0.35
N PHE A 291 -9.41 -0.76 1.67
CA PHE A 291 -9.03 -1.78 2.62
C PHE A 291 -9.99 -2.98 2.62
N ASN A 292 -9.41 -4.17 2.43
CA ASN A 292 -10.02 -5.44 2.76
C ASN A 292 -9.05 -6.22 3.67
N PRO A 293 -9.50 -6.68 4.85
CA PRO A 293 -8.67 -7.52 5.69
C PRO A 293 -8.45 -8.89 5.04
N THR A 294 -7.40 -9.61 5.45
CA THR A 294 -7.12 -10.97 4.98
C THR A 294 -8.27 -11.98 5.17
N GLN A 295 -9.20 -11.66 6.08
CA GLN A 295 -10.38 -12.46 6.40
C GLN A 295 -11.52 -12.32 5.40
N GLY A 296 -11.53 -11.28 4.54
CA GLY A 296 -12.57 -11.12 3.52
C GLY A 296 -12.96 -9.67 3.22
N PHE A 297 -14.07 -9.51 2.49
CA PHE A 297 -14.58 -8.21 2.06
C PHE A 297 -15.09 -7.38 3.24
N CYS A 298 -14.44 -6.26 3.51
CA CYS A 298 -14.83 -5.35 4.60
C CYS A 298 -16.09 -4.55 4.25
N ALA A 299 -16.93 -4.22 5.24
CA ALA A 299 -18.21 -3.54 5.03
C ALA A 299 -18.07 -2.17 4.36
N GLY A 300 -17.12 -1.33 4.79
CA GLY A 300 -17.09 0.05 4.30
C GLY A 300 -16.09 0.97 4.98
N PHE A 301 -16.26 2.24 4.70
CA PHE A 301 -15.40 3.32 5.18
C PHE A 301 -16.23 4.58 5.50
N GLY A 302 -15.66 5.52 6.24
CA GLY A 302 -16.35 6.77 6.53
C GLY A 302 -15.51 7.87 7.15
N ALA A 303 -16.20 8.92 7.60
CA ALA A 303 -15.54 10.07 8.20
C ALA A 303 -16.35 10.68 9.38
N TYR A 304 -15.62 11.09 10.41
CA TYR A 304 -16.12 11.89 11.54
C TYR A 304 -16.13 13.38 11.21
N HIS A 305 -17.23 14.08 11.51
CA HIS A 305 -17.48 15.44 11.02
C HIS A 305 -17.36 15.54 9.49
N MET A 306 -18.00 14.59 8.78
CA MET A 306 -17.92 14.54 7.32
C MET A 306 -18.30 15.87 6.65
N GLU A 307 -19.20 16.64 7.27
CA GLU A 307 -19.68 17.92 6.74
C GLU A 307 -18.62 19.02 6.70
N TYR A 308 -17.49 18.88 7.41
CA TYR A 308 -16.39 19.84 7.33
C TYR A 308 -15.81 19.86 5.91
N GLU A 309 -15.84 18.72 5.23
CA GLU A 309 -15.35 18.57 3.88
C GLU A 309 -16.19 19.29 2.81
N TYR A 310 -17.41 19.70 3.15
CA TYR A 310 -18.24 20.54 2.27
C TYR A 310 -17.50 21.82 1.86
N ALA A 311 -16.63 22.35 2.72
CA ALA A 311 -15.84 23.56 2.49
C ALA A 311 -14.64 23.36 1.54
N ASN A 312 -14.44 22.17 0.98
CA ASN A 312 -13.32 21.92 0.07
C ASN A 312 -13.40 22.81 -1.18
N SER A 313 -12.32 23.56 -1.41
CA SER A 313 -12.25 24.62 -2.42
C SER A 313 -12.36 24.12 -3.87
N SER A 314 -11.97 22.87 -4.13
CA SER A 314 -12.08 22.28 -5.47
C SER A 314 -13.53 21.85 -5.74
N LYS A 315 -14.12 21.11 -4.80
CA LYS A 315 -15.50 20.61 -4.88
C LYS A 315 -15.97 20.21 -3.49
N PRO A 316 -17.22 20.51 -3.09
CA PRO A 316 -17.79 20.01 -1.84
C PRO A 316 -17.74 18.47 -1.76
N TYR A 317 -17.21 17.96 -0.65
CA TYR A 317 -17.02 16.53 -0.41
C TYR A 317 -16.10 15.83 -1.43
N LYS A 318 -15.02 16.48 -1.84
CA LYS A 318 -14.06 15.98 -2.83
C LYS A 318 -13.61 14.54 -2.54
N TYR A 319 -12.97 14.31 -1.40
CA TYR A 319 -12.37 13.05 -0.98
C TYR A 319 -13.42 11.98 -0.66
N MET A 320 -14.54 12.32 -0.03
CA MET A 320 -15.64 11.35 0.12
C MET A 320 -16.14 10.87 -1.25
N ARG A 321 -16.28 11.77 -2.23
CA ARG A 321 -16.69 11.41 -3.59
C ARG A 321 -15.63 10.58 -4.32
N GLU A 322 -14.36 10.96 -4.20
CA GLU A 322 -13.23 10.23 -4.79
C GLU A 322 -13.15 8.81 -4.22
N ALA A 323 -13.18 8.66 -2.89
CA ALA A 323 -13.16 7.37 -2.22
C ALA A 323 -14.36 6.48 -2.61
N ILE A 324 -15.58 7.04 -2.67
CA ILE A 324 -16.77 6.29 -3.12
C ILE A 324 -16.60 5.84 -4.57
N GLN A 325 -16.20 6.74 -5.47
CA GLN A 325 -16.07 6.43 -6.89
C GLN A 325 -14.98 5.40 -7.16
N ASP A 326 -13.93 5.39 -6.35
CA ASP A 326 -12.81 4.45 -6.46
C ASP A 326 -13.23 3.00 -6.16
N VAL A 327 -14.01 2.78 -5.09
CA VAL A 327 -14.40 1.42 -4.69
C VAL A 327 -15.78 0.99 -5.18
N ASN A 328 -16.61 1.96 -5.56
CA ASN A 328 -17.98 1.77 -6.07
C ASN A 328 -18.19 2.63 -7.34
N PRO A 329 -17.54 2.31 -8.46
CA PRO A 329 -17.61 3.14 -9.66
C PRO A 329 -19.04 3.18 -10.24
N ALA A 330 -19.43 4.37 -10.70
CA ALA A 330 -20.68 4.56 -11.43
C ALA A 330 -20.81 3.56 -12.60
N GLY A 331 -21.99 2.96 -12.75
CA GLY A 331 -22.23 1.85 -13.68
C GLY A 331 -22.08 0.47 -13.04
N GLY A 332 -21.52 0.38 -11.82
CA GLY A 332 -21.46 -0.84 -11.04
C GLY A 332 -20.31 -1.77 -11.42
N SER A 333 -19.34 -1.27 -12.19
CA SER A 333 -18.12 -2.02 -12.54
C SER A 333 -17.31 -2.39 -11.29
N LEU A 334 -16.47 -3.40 -11.42
CA LEU A 334 -15.59 -3.93 -10.41
C LEU A 334 -14.17 -3.48 -10.71
N VAL A 335 -13.60 -2.69 -9.81
CA VAL A 335 -12.21 -2.23 -9.94
C VAL A 335 -11.26 -3.38 -9.66
N VAL A 336 -10.29 -3.55 -10.55
CA VAL A 336 -9.24 -4.58 -10.50
C VAL A 336 -7.88 -3.89 -10.47
N SER A 337 -6.99 -4.34 -9.59
CA SER A 337 -5.61 -3.85 -9.48
C SER A 337 -4.62 -5.00 -9.28
N LEU A 338 -3.34 -4.79 -9.60
CA LEU A 338 -2.27 -5.71 -9.18
C LEU A 338 -2.05 -5.57 -7.67
N THR A 339 -1.71 -6.67 -6.99
CA THR A 339 -1.33 -6.63 -5.56
C THR A 339 0.04 -6.01 -5.30
N SER A 340 0.88 -5.89 -6.33
CA SER A 340 2.13 -5.15 -6.31
C SER A 340 2.54 -4.77 -7.73
N THR A 341 3.09 -3.57 -7.88
CA THR A 341 3.74 -3.08 -9.10
C THR A 341 5.24 -2.86 -8.92
N SER A 342 5.81 -3.32 -7.79
CA SER A 342 7.26 -3.29 -7.56
C SER A 342 8.02 -4.01 -8.67
N LEU A 343 9.20 -3.49 -9.02
CA LEU A 343 10.13 -4.20 -9.90
C LEU A 343 10.74 -5.37 -9.14
N ASP A 344 10.35 -6.59 -9.51
CA ASP A 344 10.97 -7.79 -8.97
C ASP A 344 12.27 -8.07 -9.74
N SER A 345 13.34 -8.48 -9.05
CA SER A 345 14.67 -8.67 -9.67
C SER A 345 15.21 -10.06 -9.39
N TYR A 346 15.64 -10.75 -10.46
CA TYR A 346 16.15 -12.12 -10.43
C TYR A 346 17.48 -12.24 -11.16
N SER A 347 18.24 -13.30 -10.85
CA SER A 347 19.53 -13.56 -11.48
C SER A 347 19.69 -15.02 -11.86
N PHE A 348 20.18 -15.24 -13.08
CA PHE A 348 20.55 -16.53 -13.62
C PHE A 348 22.03 -16.49 -14.02
N ILE A 349 22.74 -17.59 -13.79
CA ILE A 349 24.15 -17.73 -14.08
C ILE A 349 24.32 -18.90 -15.04
N ILE A 350 24.95 -18.62 -16.17
CA ILE A 350 25.44 -19.63 -17.11
C ILE A 350 26.75 -20.17 -16.53
N GLU A 351 26.74 -21.45 -16.19
CA GLU A 351 27.88 -22.19 -15.68
C GLU A 351 28.84 -22.58 -16.82
N ASP A 352 30.04 -23.03 -16.46
CA ASP A 352 31.09 -23.42 -17.40
C ASP A 352 30.72 -24.61 -18.28
N ASP A 353 29.96 -25.56 -17.72
CA ASP A 353 29.43 -26.71 -18.44
C ASP A 353 28.22 -26.36 -19.32
N GLY A 354 27.83 -25.08 -19.35
CA GLY A 354 26.67 -24.56 -20.05
C GLY A 354 25.35 -24.77 -19.30
N SER A 355 25.36 -25.36 -18.11
CA SER A 355 24.18 -25.45 -17.26
C SER A 355 23.79 -24.07 -16.72
N LEU A 356 22.55 -23.94 -16.26
CA LEU A 356 22.01 -22.70 -15.71
C LEU A 356 21.71 -22.90 -14.23
N SER A 357 22.22 -22.00 -13.40
CA SER A 357 21.82 -21.87 -12.01
C SER A 357 21.04 -20.57 -11.79
N GLY A 358 20.04 -20.62 -10.91
CA GLY A 358 19.11 -19.52 -10.69
C GLY A 358 17.68 -20.04 -10.59
N SER A 359 16.84 -19.27 -9.91
CA SER A 359 15.42 -19.56 -9.79
C SER A 359 14.65 -18.26 -9.74
N MET A 360 13.43 -18.31 -10.29
CA MET A 360 12.49 -17.21 -10.24
C MET A 360 11.19 -17.72 -9.62
N ASP A 361 10.69 -17.00 -8.63
CA ASP A 361 9.45 -17.26 -7.91
C ASP A 361 8.44 -16.12 -8.12
N ALA A 362 8.53 -15.45 -9.27
CA ALA A 362 7.67 -14.33 -9.59
C ALA A 362 6.22 -14.80 -9.78
N GLU A 363 5.30 -14.13 -9.10
CA GLU A 363 3.87 -14.39 -9.19
C GLU A 363 3.09 -13.12 -9.51
N ILE A 364 1.95 -13.30 -10.17
CA ILE A 364 0.95 -12.27 -10.40
C ILE A 364 -0.27 -12.60 -9.56
N THR A 365 -0.74 -11.61 -8.81
CA THR A 365 -2.00 -11.68 -8.08
C THR A 365 -2.76 -10.39 -8.32
N LEU A 366 -4.07 -10.51 -8.51
CA LEU A 366 -4.97 -9.38 -8.62
C LEU A 366 -5.75 -9.19 -7.32
N ASN A 367 -6.03 -7.94 -7.02
CA ASN A 367 -6.96 -7.49 -6.01
C ASN A 367 -8.23 -6.97 -6.69
N PHE A 368 -9.37 -7.35 -6.14
CA PHE A 368 -10.70 -6.91 -6.59
C PHE A 368 -11.32 -6.04 -5.50
N ALA A 369 -11.82 -4.87 -5.87
CA ALA A 369 -12.42 -3.94 -4.91
C ALA A 369 -13.63 -4.53 -4.18
N ARG A 370 -14.31 -5.52 -4.78
CA ARG A 370 -15.47 -6.25 -4.26
C ARG A 370 -15.39 -7.74 -4.67
N PRO A 371 -16.17 -8.64 -4.05
CA PRO A 371 -16.16 -10.05 -4.41
C PRO A 371 -16.47 -10.29 -5.90
N VAL A 372 -15.70 -11.16 -6.57
CA VAL A 372 -15.90 -11.46 -7.99
C VAL A 372 -17.29 -12.11 -8.20
N PRO A 373 -18.11 -11.64 -9.15
CA PRO A 373 -19.50 -12.08 -9.30
C PRO A 373 -19.66 -13.50 -9.85
N SER A 374 -18.66 -14.01 -10.56
CA SER A 374 -18.60 -15.35 -11.16
C SER A 374 -17.14 -15.78 -11.31
N ASP A 375 -16.87 -17.07 -11.47
CA ASP A 375 -15.52 -17.55 -11.78
C ASP A 375 -14.96 -16.82 -13.01
N LEU A 376 -13.69 -16.43 -12.92
CA LEU A 376 -13.01 -15.57 -13.88
C LEU A 376 -11.63 -16.14 -14.19
N GLU A 377 -11.30 -16.20 -15.47
CA GLU A 377 -9.97 -16.53 -15.98
C GLU A 377 -9.51 -15.38 -16.89
N LEU A 378 -8.34 -14.81 -16.59
CA LEU A 378 -7.78 -13.66 -17.29
C LEU A 378 -6.49 -14.04 -17.99
N ALA A 379 -6.38 -13.63 -19.26
CA ALA A 379 -5.20 -13.87 -20.08
C ALA A 379 -4.02 -13.04 -19.57
N VAL A 380 -2.86 -13.67 -19.49
CA VAL A 380 -1.58 -13.05 -19.15
C VAL A 380 -0.66 -13.15 -20.35
N THR A 381 -0.03 -12.04 -20.73
CA THR A 381 0.82 -11.95 -21.92
C THR A 381 2.11 -11.20 -21.63
N LEU A 382 3.16 -11.48 -22.39
CA LEU A 382 4.40 -10.70 -22.39
C LEU A 382 4.29 -9.60 -23.45
N ASP A 383 4.45 -8.34 -23.06
CA ASP A 383 4.42 -7.20 -23.99
C ASP A 383 5.77 -6.47 -24.05
N ASN A 384 6.64 -6.96 -24.94
CA ASN A 384 7.95 -6.36 -25.16
C ASN A 384 7.90 -4.93 -25.73
N SER A 385 6.75 -4.45 -26.23
CA SER A 385 6.65 -3.07 -26.72
C SER A 385 6.78 -2.03 -25.60
N LEU A 386 6.61 -2.44 -24.34
CA LEU A 386 6.73 -1.58 -23.16
C LEU A 386 8.18 -1.38 -22.68
N VAL A 387 9.14 -2.17 -23.20
CA VAL A 387 10.54 -2.13 -22.71
C VAL A 387 11.20 -0.79 -23.01
N ASP A 388 11.06 -0.27 -24.24
CA ASP A 388 11.64 1.01 -24.63
C ASP A 388 11.07 2.17 -23.81
N ALA A 389 9.75 2.18 -23.59
CA ALA A 389 9.08 3.19 -22.77
C ALA A 389 9.53 3.13 -21.30
N TYR A 390 9.72 1.93 -20.75
CA TYR A 390 10.26 1.75 -19.41
C TYR A 390 11.70 2.28 -19.33
N ASN A 391 12.53 1.94 -20.31
CA ASN A 391 13.92 2.38 -20.38
C ASN A 391 14.05 3.90 -20.45
N GLU A 392 13.26 4.56 -21.29
CA GLU A 392 13.22 6.02 -21.39
C GLU A 392 12.79 6.68 -20.07
N ALA A 393 11.75 6.15 -19.42
CA ALA A 393 11.24 6.70 -18.17
C ALA A 393 12.20 6.53 -16.98
N ASN A 394 13.04 5.49 -16.98
CA ASN A 394 13.90 5.14 -15.85
C ASN A 394 15.41 5.34 -16.12
N GLY A 395 15.80 5.73 -17.34
CA GLY A 395 17.21 5.89 -17.72
C GLY A 395 17.98 4.57 -17.72
N THR A 396 17.33 3.48 -18.12
CA THR A 396 17.90 2.12 -18.20
C THR A 396 18.08 1.67 -19.64
N GLU A 397 18.79 0.57 -19.86
CA GLU A 397 19.04 -0.02 -21.19
C GLU A 397 18.76 -1.53 -21.18
N TYR A 398 17.64 -1.93 -20.59
CA TYR A 398 17.26 -3.35 -20.51
C TYR A 398 16.80 -3.90 -21.86
N MET A 399 17.10 -5.17 -22.10
CA MET A 399 16.74 -5.89 -23.32
C MET A 399 15.35 -6.52 -23.22
N ALA A 400 14.67 -6.64 -24.35
CA ALA A 400 13.50 -7.49 -24.48
C ALA A 400 13.91 -8.97 -24.52
N VAL A 401 13.05 -9.87 -24.03
CA VAL A 401 13.29 -11.31 -24.08
C VAL A 401 12.41 -11.99 -25.13
N ASP A 402 12.89 -13.06 -25.76
CA ASP A 402 12.05 -13.90 -26.61
C ASP A 402 10.88 -14.49 -25.78
N PRO A 403 9.61 -14.36 -26.22
CA PRO A 403 8.47 -14.97 -25.54
C PRO A 403 8.61 -16.48 -25.27
N GLY A 404 9.39 -17.21 -26.08
CA GLY A 404 9.68 -18.64 -25.87
C GLY A 404 10.46 -18.94 -24.58
N ASN A 405 11.13 -17.95 -24.00
CA ASN A 405 11.82 -18.05 -22.71
C ASN A 405 10.90 -17.78 -21.51
N VAL A 406 9.63 -17.44 -21.73
CA VAL A 406 8.68 -17.08 -20.67
C VAL A 406 7.47 -18.03 -20.70
N THR A 407 7.14 -18.61 -19.55
CA THR A 407 5.91 -19.39 -19.39
C THR A 407 4.91 -18.58 -18.58
N LEU A 408 3.74 -18.31 -19.14
CA LEU A 408 2.69 -17.53 -18.48
C LEU A 408 1.44 -18.38 -18.30
N ASN A 409 0.90 -18.39 -17.09
CA ASN A 409 -0.38 -19.01 -16.78
C ASN A 409 -1.47 -17.93 -16.68
N PRO A 410 -2.73 -18.25 -17.01
CA PRO A 410 -3.84 -17.34 -16.73
C PRO A 410 -3.92 -16.96 -15.24
N VAL A 411 -4.48 -15.80 -14.94
CA VAL A 411 -4.88 -15.45 -13.58
C VAL A 411 -6.30 -15.95 -13.35
N VAL A 412 -6.52 -16.73 -12.29
CA VAL A 412 -7.82 -17.30 -11.95
C VAL A 412 -8.36 -16.66 -10.68
N ALA A 413 -9.63 -16.24 -10.71
CA ALA A 413 -10.34 -15.78 -9.53
C ALA A 413 -11.67 -16.55 -9.39
N THR A 414 -11.90 -17.09 -8.19
CA THR A 414 -13.13 -17.84 -7.90
C THR A 414 -14.25 -16.89 -7.51
N GLN A 415 -15.50 -17.20 -7.85
CA GLN A 415 -16.67 -16.45 -7.41
C GLN A 415 -16.63 -16.19 -5.89
N GLY A 416 -16.86 -14.94 -5.48
CA GLY A 416 -16.87 -14.53 -4.08
C GLY A 416 -15.49 -14.18 -3.50
N SER A 417 -14.40 -14.44 -4.23
CA SER A 417 -13.05 -14.03 -3.81
C SER A 417 -12.82 -12.53 -4.04
N ILE A 418 -11.93 -11.94 -3.26
CA ILE A 418 -11.43 -10.55 -3.45
C ILE A 418 -9.97 -10.51 -3.91
N LEU A 419 -9.33 -11.67 -4.00
CA LEU A 419 -7.99 -11.88 -4.53
C LEU A 419 -8.06 -13.00 -5.56
N SER A 420 -7.27 -12.91 -6.62
CA SER A 420 -7.03 -14.06 -7.48
C SER A 420 -6.15 -15.09 -6.77
N GLU A 421 -6.12 -16.31 -7.29
CA GLU A 421 -5.02 -17.24 -7.00
C GLU A 421 -3.69 -16.65 -7.50
N PRO A 422 -2.56 -16.94 -6.85
CA PRO A 422 -1.25 -16.59 -7.39
C PRO A 422 -0.99 -17.32 -8.70
N SER A 423 -0.61 -16.57 -9.72
CA SER A 423 -0.25 -17.10 -11.04
C SER A 423 1.25 -16.96 -11.26
N ALA A 424 1.95 -18.09 -11.32
CA ALA A 424 3.40 -18.11 -11.50
C ALA A 424 3.82 -17.67 -12.89
N VAL A 425 4.86 -16.83 -12.95
CA VAL A 425 5.59 -16.45 -14.16
C VAL A 425 6.84 -17.32 -14.22
N GLY A 426 6.93 -18.18 -15.23
CA GLY A 426 8.11 -19.02 -15.46
C GLY A 426 9.12 -18.33 -16.38
N PHE A 427 10.40 -18.59 -16.15
CA PHE A 427 11.49 -18.09 -17.00
C PHE A 427 12.51 -19.19 -17.27
N ASN A 428 12.97 -19.26 -18.52
CA ASN A 428 14.10 -20.09 -18.93
C ASN A 428 15.19 -19.18 -19.50
N ALA A 429 16.39 -19.19 -18.90
CA ALA A 429 17.52 -18.40 -19.39
C ALA A 429 18.29 -19.08 -20.54
N GLU A 430 17.89 -20.29 -20.95
CA GLU A 430 18.60 -21.06 -21.96
C GLU A 430 18.64 -20.34 -23.31
N GLY A 431 19.84 -20.27 -23.89
CA GLY A 431 20.08 -19.62 -25.18
C GLY A 431 20.15 -18.08 -25.13
N LEU A 432 19.96 -17.45 -23.97
CA LEU A 432 20.11 -16.00 -23.83
C LEU A 432 21.59 -15.60 -23.68
N ASP A 433 21.91 -14.43 -24.24
CA ASP A 433 23.20 -13.77 -24.02
C ASP A 433 23.25 -13.10 -22.64
N GLU A 434 24.46 -12.80 -22.18
CA GLU A 434 24.67 -12.06 -20.93
C GLU A 434 24.06 -10.66 -21.02
N GLY A 435 23.39 -10.24 -19.95
CA GLY A 435 22.81 -8.92 -19.84
C GLY A 435 21.56 -8.88 -18.98
N GLN A 436 20.86 -7.75 -19.04
CA GLN A 436 19.68 -7.48 -18.22
C GLN A 436 18.44 -7.42 -19.11
N TYR A 437 17.47 -8.29 -18.82
CA TYR A 437 16.23 -8.44 -19.57
C TYR A 437 15.05 -7.96 -18.74
N LEU A 438 14.18 -7.15 -19.34
CA LEU A 438 12.95 -6.71 -18.72
C LEU A 438 11.77 -7.51 -19.29
N LEU A 439 10.92 -8.01 -18.40
CA LEU A 439 9.71 -8.74 -18.72
C LEU A 439 8.48 -7.90 -18.31
N PRO A 440 7.84 -7.19 -19.24
CA PRO A 440 6.55 -6.55 -18.98
C PRO A 440 5.43 -7.57 -19.12
N VAL A 441 4.91 -8.05 -17.98
CA VAL A 441 3.83 -9.04 -17.95
C VAL A 441 2.49 -8.34 -17.76
N VAL A 442 1.60 -8.49 -18.73
CA VAL A 442 0.33 -7.76 -18.85
C VAL A 442 -0.85 -8.70 -18.61
N VAL A 443 -1.78 -8.29 -17.75
CA VAL A 443 -3.06 -8.97 -17.56
C VAL A 443 -4.17 -8.24 -18.32
N SER A 444 -4.89 -8.95 -19.18
CA SER A 444 -6.00 -8.39 -19.96
C SER A 444 -7.33 -8.60 -19.25
N LEU A 445 -8.09 -7.51 -19.06
CA LEU A 445 -9.48 -7.59 -18.61
C LEU A 445 -10.41 -7.98 -19.77
N PRO A 446 -11.53 -8.65 -19.50
CA PRO A 446 -12.50 -9.00 -20.54
C PRO A 446 -13.09 -7.72 -21.17
N GLU A 447 -13.41 -7.76 -22.46
CA GLU A 447 -14.15 -6.68 -23.15
C GLU A 447 -15.63 -6.67 -22.69
N ASN A 448 -15.88 -6.22 -21.46
CA ASN A 448 -17.21 -5.98 -20.92
C ASN A 448 -17.18 -4.84 -19.88
N ASP A 449 -18.35 -4.30 -19.55
CA ASP A 449 -18.46 -3.18 -18.59
C ASP A 449 -18.41 -3.65 -17.11
N ILE A 450 -18.12 -4.93 -16.87
CA ILE A 450 -18.09 -5.50 -15.50
C ILE A 450 -16.77 -5.17 -14.82
N TYR A 451 -15.63 -5.25 -15.51
CA TYR A 451 -14.32 -5.07 -14.89
C TYR A 451 -13.63 -3.81 -15.43
N VAL A 452 -13.05 -3.02 -14.54
CA VAL A 452 -12.29 -1.82 -14.91
C VAL A 452 -11.00 -1.77 -14.12
N SER A 453 -9.98 -1.12 -14.67
CA SER A 453 -8.79 -0.73 -13.91
C SER A 453 -8.49 0.74 -14.17
N SER A 454 -8.07 1.46 -13.14
CA SER A 454 -7.64 2.86 -13.26
C SER A 454 -6.25 2.98 -13.89
N GLU A 455 -5.44 1.92 -13.81
CA GLU A 455 -4.07 1.86 -14.30
C GLU A 455 -3.87 0.61 -15.18
N PRO A 456 -2.90 0.61 -16.10
CA PRO A 456 -2.52 -0.60 -16.83
C PRO A 456 -2.11 -1.72 -15.86
N LEU A 457 -2.67 -2.92 -16.04
CA LEU A 457 -2.32 -4.10 -15.24
C LEU A 457 -1.01 -4.72 -15.75
N VAL A 458 0.10 -4.02 -15.53
CA VAL A 458 1.44 -4.43 -15.97
C VAL A 458 2.36 -4.66 -14.76
N LYS A 459 2.94 -5.85 -14.68
CA LYS A 459 4.00 -6.19 -13.72
C LYS A 459 5.34 -6.29 -14.45
N TYR A 460 6.32 -5.51 -14.00
CA TYR A 460 7.69 -5.55 -14.54
C TYR A 460 8.58 -6.47 -13.72
N ILE A 461 9.26 -7.39 -14.38
CA ILE A 461 10.25 -8.29 -13.77
C ILE A 461 11.59 -8.09 -14.47
N LEU A 462 12.64 -7.81 -13.70
CA LEU A 462 14.01 -7.69 -14.18
C LEU A 462 14.72 -9.03 -14.00
N VAL A 463 15.31 -9.56 -15.07
CA VAL A 463 16.15 -10.75 -15.04
C VAL A 463 17.55 -10.41 -15.50
N THR A 464 18.54 -10.67 -14.66
CA THR A 464 19.96 -10.55 -15.03
C THR A 464 20.51 -11.92 -15.38
N VAL A 465 20.99 -12.09 -16.61
CA VAL A 465 21.71 -13.29 -17.04
C VAL A 465 23.20 -12.96 -17.03
N GLY A 466 23.94 -13.63 -16.16
CA GLY A 466 25.40 -13.52 -16.06
C GLY A 466 26.08 -14.83 -16.41
N ARG A 467 27.41 -14.80 -16.49
CA ARG A 467 28.24 -16.00 -16.63
C ARG A 467 29.17 -16.15 -15.44
N PHE A 468 29.38 -17.39 -15.02
CA PHE A 468 30.48 -17.76 -14.15
C PHE A 468 31.63 -18.23 -15.06
N ASN A 469 32.73 -17.51 -15.08
CA ASN A 469 33.89 -17.72 -15.96
C ASN A 469 35.14 -18.05 -15.13
N ILE A 470 34.99 -18.90 -14.11
CA ILE A 470 36.07 -19.37 -13.25
C ILE A 470 35.89 -20.87 -13.03
N VAL A 471 36.92 -21.66 -13.33
CA VAL A 471 36.96 -23.08 -12.98
C VAL A 471 37.28 -23.20 -11.49
N ALA A 472 36.25 -23.30 -10.64
CA ALA A 472 36.38 -23.17 -9.18
C ALA A 472 37.29 -24.23 -8.53
N ASP A 473 37.37 -25.43 -9.10
CA ASP A 473 38.16 -26.56 -8.63
C ASP A 473 39.50 -26.73 -9.38
N ALA A 474 39.91 -25.73 -10.17
CA ALA A 474 41.18 -25.79 -10.89
C ALA A 474 42.36 -25.91 -9.92
N THR A 475 43.21 -26.92 -10.15
CA THR A 475 44.46 -27.15 -9.40
C THR A 475 45.71 -26.77 -10.20
N SER A 476 45.53 -26.24 -11.42
CA SER A 476 46.63 -25.75 -12.25
C SER A 476 46.15 -24.64 -13.18
N LEU A 477 47.07 -23.74 -13.54
CA LEU A 477 46.82 -22.65 -14.48
C LEU A 477 47.30 -23.05 -15.88
N SER A 478 46.41 -22.94 -16.87
CA SER A 478 46.73 -23.19 -18.29
C SER A 478 47.33 -21.95 -18.96
N GLY A 479 47.97 -22.15 -20.10
CA GLY A 479 48.57 -21.05 -20.86
C GLY A 479 50.05 -20.81 -20.58
N VAL A 480 50.53 -19.65 -20.99
CA VAL A 480 51.94 -19.22 -20.86
C VAL A 480 51.99 -17.98 -19.97
N LYS A 481 52.85 -18.01 -18.94
CA LYS A 481 53.11 -16.87 -18.06
C LYS A 481 53.50 -15.64 -18.89
N ILE A 482 52.85 -14.51 -18.61
CA ILE A 482 53.19 -13.25 -19.26
C ILE A 482 54.50 -12.75 -18.64
N GLU A 483 55.52 -12.59 -19.48
CA GLU A 483 56.84 -12.09 -19.11
C GLU A 483 57.42 -11.18 -20.20
N PRO A 484 58.16 -10.11 -19.84
CA PRO A 484 58.44 -9.66 -18.46
C PRO A 484 57.27 -8.91 -17.83
N ALA A 485 57.06 -9.02 -16.52
CA ALA A 485 56.05 -8.24 -15.78
C ALA A 485 56.46 -6.77 -15.48
N ALA A 486 57.36 -6.19 -16.28
CA ALA A 486 57.88 -4.85 -16.06
C ALA A 486 56.80 -3.78 -16.29
N GLY A 487 56.63 -2.86 -15.34
CA GLY A 487 55.64 -1.77 -15.42
C GLY A 487 54.26 -2.13 -14.88
N TRP A 488 54.08 -3.35 -14.37
CA TRP A 488 52.84 -3.73 -13.68
C TRP A 488 52.76 -3.09 -12.31
N THR A 489 51.54 -2.78 -11.86
CA THR A 489 51.29 -2.22 -10.54
C THR A 489 50.17 -2.95 -9.83
N ILE A 490 50.15 -2.86 -8.50
CA ILE A 490 49.06 -3.36 -7.68
C ILE A 490 48.59 -2.26 -6.72
N THR A 491 47.27 -2.16 -6.56
CA THR A 491 46.64 -1.33 -5.55
C THR A 491 45.72 -2.20 -4.69
N CYS A 492 45.85 -2.10 -3.37
CA CYS A 492 45.04 -2.87 -2.43
C CYS A 492 44.21 -1.97 -1.52
N TYR A 493 43.02 -2.45 -1.21
CA TYR A 493 42.00 -1.72 -0.45
C TYR A 493 41.48 -2.61 0.69
N GLN A 494 41.14 -2.00 1.83
CA GLN A 494 40.36 -2.64 2.89
C GLN A 494 38.86 -2.46 2.63
N GLY A 495 38.09 -3.54 2.77
CA GLY A 495 36.63 -3.52 2.59
C GLY A 495 36.15 -3.59 1.13
N THR A 496 34.84 -3.48 0.93
CA THR A 496 34.17 -3.72 -0.37
C THR A 496 33.91 -2.46 -1.21
N ASN A 497 34.14 -1.25 -0.66
CA ASN A 497 33.78 0.01 -1.32
C ASN A 497 35.02 0.88 -1.63
N ASP A 498 34.91 1.71 -2.67
CA ASP A 498 35.91 2.65 -3.21
C ASP A 498 36.37 3.77 -2.23
N SER A 499 36.12 3.62 -0.92
CA SER A 499 36.56 4.51 0.14
C SER A 499 37.87 4.02 0.75
N GLY A 500 38.93 4.79 0.51
CA GLY A 500 40.29 4.52 0.97
C GLY A 500 40.40 4.07 2.43
N ALA A 501 40.92 2.87 2.59
CA ALA A 501 41.57 2.40 3.81
C ALA A 501 42.65 1.41 3.36
N ASN A 502 43.90 1.74 3.68
CA ASN A 502 45.09 1.02 3.24
C ASN A 502 45.02 -0.43 3.71
N GLY A 503 45.10 -1.41 2.80
CA GLY A 503 45.44 -2.79 3.18
C GLY A 503 46.62 -2.78 4.16
N VAL A 504 46.69 -3.74 5.08
CA VAL A 504 47.90 -3.89 5.91
C VAL A 504 49.00 -4.38 4.96
N TRP A 505 49.73 -3.43 4.40
CA TRP A 505 50.86 -3.65 3.52
C TRP A 505 52.11 -3.29 4.33
N ASN A 506 53.05 -4.23 4.48
CA ASN A 506 54.34 -3.99 5.17
C ASN A 506 55.45 -3.49 4.21
N LEU A 507 55.08 -2.97 3.03
CA LEU A 507 56.02 -2.40 2.04
C LEU A 507 55.64 -0.96 1.64
N ASP A 508 56.58 -0.04 1.74
CA ASP A 508 56.31 1.40 1.60
C ASP A 508 56.65 1.98 0.21
N SER A 509 57.15 1.17 -0.75
CA SER A 509 57.61 1.65 -2.06
C SER A 509 57.11 0.83 -3.26
N ASP A 510 57.02 1.48 -4.43
CA ASP A 510 56.62 0.84 -5.71
C ASP A 510 57.63 -0.22 -6.15
N GLU A 511 58.92 -0.04 -5.85
CA GLU A 511 59.98 -1.03 -6.12
C GLU A 511 59.76 -2.32 -5.33
N GLN A 512 59.25 -2.23 -4.10
CA GLN A 512 58.91 -3.41 -3.31
C GLN A 512 57.65 -4.12 -3.81
N LYS A 513 56.65 -3.36 -4.29
CA LYS A 513 55.45 -3.93 -4.89
C LYS A 513 55.75 -4.65 -6.19
N ALA A 514 56.59 -4.08 -7.05
CA ALA A 514 56.96 -4.68 -8.34
C ALA A 514 57.59 -6.08 -8.21
N ARG A 515 58.24 -6.37 -7.07
CA ARG A 515 58.83 -7.69 -6.79
C ARG A 515 57.80 -8.81 -6.71
N MET A 516 56.52 -8.52 -6.46
CA MET A 516 55.47 -9.55 -6.39
C MET A 516 55.13 -10.20 -7.74
N PHE A 517 55.65 -9.64 -8.84
CA PHE A 517 55.42 -10.13 -10.19
C PHE A 517 56.62 -10.90 -10.75
N ASP A 518 57.76 -10.89 -10.04
CA ASP A 518 59.05 -11.44 -10.49
C ASP A 518 59.73 -12.24 -9.35
N GLY A 519 58.94 -12.99 -8.57
CA GLY A 519 59.39 -13.91 -7.53
C GLY A 519 58.74 -13.77 -6.15
N LEU A 520 58.80 -14.84 -5.37
CA LEU A 520 58.20 -14.97 -4.03
C LEU A 520 58.75 -13.93 -3.04
N LEU A 521 57.91 -12.97 -2.63
CA LEU A 521 58.20 -12.12 -1.46
C LEU A 521 58.21 -12.98 -0.17
N ASP A 522 59.08 -12.64 0.78
CA ASP A 522 59.13 -13.29 2.09
C ASP A 522 58.04 -12.70 3.04
N GLU A 523 58.37 -12.43 4.31
CA GLU A 523 57.44 -11.93 5.36
C GLU A 523 56.75 -10.58 5.09
N ASN A 524 57.04 -9.92 3.97
CA ASN A 524 56.47 -8.63 3.60
C ASN A 524 55.52 -8.77 2.38
N CYS A 525 54.43 -9.51 2.58
CA CYS A 525 53.43 -9.80 1.55
C CYS A 525 52.09 -9.10 1.83
N TRP A 526 51.17 -9.13 0.87
CA TRP A 526 49.79 -8.69 1.11
C TRP A 526 49.09 -9.66 2.05
N TYR A 527 48.25 -9.14 2.95
CA TYR A 527 47.54 -9.94 3.94
C TYR A 527 46.16 -9.34 4.24
N ALA A 528 45.16 -10.21 4.42
CA ALA A 528 43.83 -9.87 4.91
C ALA A 528 43.47 -10.78 6.11
N SER A 529 42.81 -10.23 7.15
CA SER A 529 42.41 -10.99 8.35
C SER A 529 41.06 -10.58 8.90
N SER A 530 40.25 -11.57 9.30
CA SER A 530 38.94 -11.41 9.92
C SER A 530 38.95 -10.50 11.15
N ALA A 531 40.04 -10.47 11.92
CA ALA A 531 40.20 -9.64 13.11
C ALA A 531 40.43 -8.15 12.82
N SER A 532 40.82 -7.80 11.58
CA SER A 532 41.06 -6.41 11.16
C SER A 532 39.80 -5.73 10.61
N TYR A 533 38.68 -6.45 10.47
CA TYR A 533 37.45 -5.95 9.88
C TYR A 533 36.31 -5.96 10.90
N SER A 534 35.76 -4.79 11.23
CA SER A 534 34.65 -4.65 12.19
C SER A 534 33.33 -5.30 11.75
N TRP A 535 33.29 -5.87 10.53
CA TRP A 535 32.07 -6.34 9.87
C TRP A 535 32.20 -7.70 9.15
N GLY A 536 33.31 -8.43 9.30
CA GLY A 536 33.45 -9.81 8.76
C GLY A 536 33.78 -9.95 7.26
N TYR A 537 33.99 -8.85 6.54
CA TYR A 537 34.37 -8.84 5.11
C TYR A 537 35.89 -8.72 4.92
N GLY A 538 36.46 -9.35 3.89
CA GLY A 538 37.89 -9.29 3.56
C GLY A 538 38.32 -7.99 2.86
N GLY A 539 39.37 -8.07 2.04
CA GLY A 539 39.93 -6.93 1.28
C GLY A 539 39.69 -7.04 -0.22
N ASN A 540 40.16 -6.07 -1.00
CA ASN A 540 40.20 -6.21 -2.46
C ASN A 540 41.50 -5.65 -3.02
N PHE A 541 41.86 -6.07 -4.22
CA PHE A 541 43.02 -5.53 -4.92
C PHE A 541 42.78 -5.41 -6.42
N ILE A 542 43.54 -4.52 -7.05
CA ILE A 542 43.57 -4.28 -8.48
C ILE A 542 45.00 -4.45 -8.96
N VAL A 543 45.22 -5.34 -9.92
CA VAL A 543 46.44 -5.39 -10.72
C VAL A 543 46.22 -4.61 -12.00
N GLU A 544 47.12 -3.67 -12.30
CA GLU A 544 47.23 -3.02 -13.60
C GLU A 544 48.45 -3.58 -14.34
N LEU A 545 48.20 -4.14 -15.52
CA LEU A 545 49.21 -4.62 -16.45
C LEU A 545 49.72 -3.45 -17.32
N ASP A 546 50.90 -3.61 -17.91
CA ASP A 546 51.54 -2.59 -18.75
C ASP A 546 50.80 -2.37 -20.08
N ALA A 547 50.07 -3.37 -20.56
CA ALA A 547 49.27 -3.35 -21.77
C ALA A 547 47.98 -4.17 -21.61
N VAL A 548 47.13 -4.15 -22.63
CA VAL A 548 45.98 -5.07 -22.71
C VAL A 548 46.50 -6.44 -23.17
N TYR A 549 46.18 -7.48 -22.41
CA TYR A 549 46.48 -8.87 -22.74
C TYR A 549 45.21 -9.70 -22.84
N ASP A 550 45.28 -10.75 -23.64
CA ASP A 550 44.33 -11.84 -23.58
C ASP A 550 44.74 -12.77 -22.44
N ILE A 551 43.94 -12.83 -21.37
CA ILE A 551 44.25 -13.53 -20.12
C ILE A 551 43.43 -14.82 -20.04
N SER A 552 44.11 -15.97 -19.90
CA SER A 552 43.49 -17.29 -19.67
C SER A 552 43.26 -17.59 -18.19
N GLY A 553 43.83 -16.80 -17.30
CA GLY A 553 43.64 -16.87 -15.86
C GLY A 553 44.84 -16.31 -15.12
N PHE A 554 44.78 -16.40 -13.79
CA PHE A 554 45.89 -16.00 -12.93
C PHE A 554 46.02 -16.94 -11.74
N ARG A 555 47.13 -16.81 -11.03
CA ARG A 555 47.35 -17.50 -9.76
C ARG A 555 48.09 -16.61 -8.80
N TRP A 556 47.86 -16.78 -7.51
CA TRP A 556 48.65 -16.11 -6.51
C TRP A 556 49.18 -17.09 -5.47
N HIS A 557 50.42 -16.89 -5.03
CA HIS A 557 51.06 -17.73 -4.05
C HIS A 557 50.77 -17.21 -2.64
N ILE A 558 50.54 -18.12 -1.69
CA ILE A 558 50.31 -17.78 -0.28
C ILE A 558 51.58 -17.99 0.55
N TYR A 559 51.85 -17.09 1.49
CA TYR A 559 53.01 -17.21 2.38
C TYR A 559 52.64 -17.77 3.77
N TYR A 560 51.52 -17.31 4.34
CA TYR A 560 51.00 -17.81 5.62
C TYR A 560 49.92 -18.88 5.42
N GLN A 561 49.70 -19.72 6.44
CA GLN A 561 48.67 -20.77 6.42
C GLN A 561 47.27 -20.18 6.18
N ASP A 562 46.68 -20.45 5.03
CA ASP A 562 45.45 -19.79 4.59
C ASP A 562 44.17 -20.42 5.16
N CYS A 563 43.11 -19.63 5.30
CA CYS A 563 41.79 -20.03 5.81
C CYS A 563 40.72 -20.20 4.72
N ASP A 564 41.15 -20.33 3.47
CA ASP A 564 40.29 -20.52 2.30
C ASP A 564 39.30 -19.35 2.10
N PRO A 565 39.80 -18.16 1.69
CA PRO A 565 38.98 -16.98 1.47
C PRO A 565 37.87 -17.24 0.48
N GLN A 566 36.65 -16.81 0.84
CA GLN A 566 35.58 -16.68 -0.13
C GLN A 566 35.85 -15.47 -1.02
N ILE A 567 36.01 -15.69 -2.31
CA ILE A 567 36.11 -14.65 -3.33
C ILE A 567 34.69 -14.31 -3.76
N THR A 568 34.26 -13.06 -3.57
CA THR A 568 32.90 -12.63 -3.87
C THR A 568 32.73 -12.17 -5.32
N ASP A 569 33.81 -11.66 -5.92
CA ASP A 569 33.81 -11.26 -7.32
C ASP A 569 35.25 -11.16 -7.87
N VAL A 570 35.40 -11.42 -9.16
CA VAL A 570 36.60 -11.11 -9.92
C VAL A 570 36.15 -10.28 -11.12
N ARG A 571 36.74 -9.11 -11.33
CA ARG A 571 36.40 -8.22 -12.44
C ARG A 571 37.60 -7.94 -13.32
N TYR A 572 37.33 -7.64 -14.57
CA TYR A 572 38.35 -7.20 -15.52
C TYR A 572 37.92 -5.92 -16.24
N SER A 573 38.91 -5.17 -16.73
CA SER A 573 38.70 -3.95 -17.51
C SER A 573 39.87 -3.71 -18.47
N THR A 574 39.61 -3.04 -19.59
CA THR A 574 40.64 -2.55 -20.52
C THR A 574 41.00 -1.08 -20.28
N ASP A 575 40.14 -0.31 -19.59
CA ASP A 575 40.27 1.14 -19.42
C ASP A 575 40.31 1.60 -17.94
N GLY A 576 40.03 0.70 -17.00
CA GLY A 576 39.99 0.96 -15.56
C GLY A 576 38.69 1.62 -15.07
N ASN A 577 37.78 2.00 -15.97
CA ASN A 577 36.52 2.66 -15.68
C ASN A 577 35.32 1.71 -15.84
N ASN A 578 35.31 0.92 -16.92
CA ASN A 578 34.25 -0.03 -17.22
C ASN A 578 34.68 -1.43 -16.81
N TRP A 579 34.02 -2.00 -15.80
CA TRP A 579 34.38 -3.29 -15.20
C TRP A 579 33.35 -4.37 -15.54
N THR A 580 33.84 -5.50 -16.03
CA THR A 580 33.01 -6.68 -16.28
C THR A 580 33.31 -7.75 -15.23
N SER A 581 32.28 -8.35 -14.63
CA SER A 581 32.43 -9.44 -13.66
C SER A 581 32.66 -10.78 -14.37
N LEU A 582 33.57 -11.58 -13.83
CA LEU A 582 33.82 -12.96 -14.23
C LEU A 582 32.96 -13.94 -13.42
N THR A 583 32.40 -13.55 -12.29
CA THR A 583 31.61 -14.47 -11.46
C THR A 583 30.14 -14.11 -11.40
N SER A 584 29.75 -12.96 -11.96
CA SER A 584 28.40 -12.41 -11.89
C SER A 584 27.85 -12.34 -10.46
N GLY A 585 28.71 -12.00 -9.50
CA GLY A 585 28.36 -11.88 -8.08
C GLY A 585 28.25 -13.21 -7.32
N ARG A 586 28.52 -14.35 -7.97
CA ARG A 586 28.59 -15.64 -7.30
C ARG A 586 29.95 -15.80 -6.61
N SER A 587 29.90 -16.09 -5.32
CA SER A 587 31.10 -16.36 -4.55
C SER A 587 31.66 -17.76 -4.79
N PHE A 588 32.97 -17.92 -4.73
CA PHE A 588 33.65 -19.22 -4.76
C PHE A 588 34.89 -19.22 -3.85
N VAL A 589 35.45 -20.40 -3.61
CA VAL A 589 36.72 -20.56 -2.89
C VAL A 589 37.73 -21.15 -3.89
N PRO A 590 38.82 -20.44 -4.22
CA PRO A 590 39.82 -20.94 -5.15
C PRO A 590 40.56 -22.14 -4.55
N SER A 591 40.69 -23.20 -5.35
CA SER A 591 41.56 -24.32 -5.03
C SER A 591 43.04 -23.92 -5.13
N TYR A 592 43.93 -24.69 -4.51
CA TYR A 592 45.37 -24.46 -4.58
C TYR A 592 46.15 -25.70 -5.01
N ASP A 593 47.32 -25.49 -5.60
CA ASP A 593 48.24 -26.55 -6.01
C ASP A 593 49.16 -27.02 -4.86
N ASP A 594 49.96 -28.06 -5.10
CA ASP A 594 50.90 -28.62 -4.12
C ASP A 594 52.00 -27.62 -3.67
N ASN A 595 52.15 -26.50 -4.40
CA ASN A 595 53.10 -25.43 -4.11
C ASN A 595 52.39 -24.18 -3.56
N TYR A 596 51.18 -24.31 -3.01
CA TYR A 596 50.45 -23.22 -2.37
C TYR A 596 50.07 -22.06 -3.32
N TRP A 597 49.88 -22.32 -4.61
CA TRP A 597 49.28 -21.34 -5.52
C TRP A 597 47.77 -21.47 -5.52
N LYS A 598 47.05 -20.40 -5.14
CA LYS A 598 45.61 -20.29 -5.41
C LYS A 598 45.38 -20.05 -6.90
N ILE A 599 44.53 -20.87 -7.50
CA ILE A 599 44.34 -20.90 -8.96
C ILE A 599 43.01 -20.22 -9.32
N PHE A 600 43.08 -19.32 -10.29
CA PHE A 600 41.96 -18.61 -10.89
C PHE A 600 41.98 -18.85 -12.39
N GLN A 601 41.71 -20.10 -12.78
CA GLN A 601 41.64 -20.49 -14.18
C GLN A 601 40.34 -19.95 -14.80
N PHE A 602 40.45 -19.19 -15.88
CA PHE A 602 39.27 -18.70 -16.60
C PHE A 602 38.83 -19.74 -17.61
N SER A 603 37.52 -19.95 -17.70
CA SER A 603 36.93 -20.92 -18.62
C SER A 603 36.93 -20.40 -20.07
N LYS A 604 36.95 -19.07 -20.21
CA LYS A 604 37.14 -18.32 -21.43
C LYS A 604 38.15 -17.21 -21.19
N THR A 605 39.03 -17.04 -22.17
CA THR A 605 39.97 -15.93 -22.23
C THR A 605 39.25 -14.60 -22.22
N VAL A 606 39.79 -13.63 -21.47
CA VAL A 606 39.28 -12.25 -21.44
C VAL A 606 40.36 -11.25 -21.82
N SER A 607 39.98 -10.17 -22.50
CA SER A 607 40.90 -9.09 -22.84
C SER A 607 40.92 -8.07 -21.70
N ALA A 608 42.07 -7.92 -21.04
CA ALA A 608 42.17 -7.11 -19.83
C ALA A 608 43.52 -6.41 -19.71
N LYS A 609 43.47 -5.18 -19.20
CA LYS A 609 44.62 -4.45 -18.65
C LYS A 609 44.54 -4.40 -17.12
N TYR A 610 43.33 -4.44 -16.56
CA TYR A 610 43.09 -4.39 -15.13
C TYR A 610 42.35 -5.64 -14.68
N ILE A 611 42.79 -6.24 -13.58
CA ILE A 611 42.09 -7.32 -12.89
C ILE A 611 41.86 -6.92 -11.44
N ARG A 612 40.61 -6.96 -10.99
CA ARG A 612 40.19 -6.66 -9.62
C ARG A 612 39.67 -7.92 -8.97
N VAL A 613 40.12 -8.23 -7.76
CA VAL A 613 39.63 -9.36 -6.98
C VAL A 613 39.04 -8.87 -5.67
N TYR A 614 37.81 -9.27 -5.40
CA TYR A 614 37.12 -9.00 -4.15
C TYR A 614 37.20 -10.23 -3.25
N VAL A 615 37.94 -10.10 -2.16
CA VAL A 615 38.04 -11.11 -1.11
C VAL A 615 36.95 -10.81 -0.08
N GLY A 616 35.92 -11.65 -0.07
CA GLY A 616 34.76 -11.54 0.80
C GLY A 616 34.97 -12.14 2.18
N ASN A 617 34.02 -12.93 2.66
CA ASN A 617 34.03 -13.46 4.02
C ASN A 617 35.29 -14.30 4.31
N LEU A 618 35.98 -13.93 5.38
CA LEU A 618 37.21 -14.56 5.84
C LEU A 618 37.03 -14.98 7.30
N THR A 619 37.33 -16.23 7.64
CA THR A 619 37.21 -16.72 9.03
C THR A 619 38.50 -16.57 9.84
N GLY A 620 39.64 -16.48 9.15
CA GLY A 620 40.98 -16.31 9.74
C GLY A 620 41.80 -15.26 9.00
N TYR A 621 42.74 -15.70 8.18
CA TYR A 621 43.54 -14.82 7.33
C TYR A 621 43.92 -15.45 5.98
N THR A 622 44.24 -14.61 5.00
CA THR A 622 44.82 -14.99 3.70
C THR A 622 45.98 -14.07 3.36
N SER A 623 46.89 -14.52 2.49
CA SER A 623 48.06 -13.74 2.07
C SER A 623 48.39 -13.95 0.60
N MET A 624 49.11 -13.00 0.03
CA MET A 624 49.59 -13.06 -1.35
C MET A 624 51.01 -12.49 -1.42
N ASN A 625 51.99 -13.35 -1.68
CA ASN A 625 53.40 -12.96 -1.81
C ASN A 625 53.93 -12.99 -3.26
N GLU A 626 53.16 -13.57 -4.19
CA GLU A 626 53.42 -13.48 -5.63
C GLU A 626 52.09 -13.60 -6.40
N ILE A 627 51.97 -12.93 -7.55
CA ILE A 627 50.84 -13.10 -8.48
C ILE A 627 51.33 -13.19 -9.92
N GLU A 628 50.77 -14.14 -10.66
CA GLU A 628 51.13 -14.42 -12.05
C GLU A 628 49.88 -14.48 -12.92
N PHE A 629 49.98 -13.93 -14.13
CA PHE A 629 48.93 -13.99 -15.16
C PHE A 629 49.42 -14.78 -16.36
N ASN A 630 48.52 -15.58 -16.94
CA ASN A 630 48.81 -16.35 -18.15
C ASN A 630 48.02 -15.84 -19.35
N THR A 631 48.66 -15.89 -20.51
CA THR A 631 47.99 -15.82 -21.82
C THR A 631 47.61 -17.23 -22.29
N PRO A 632 46.59 -17.38 -23.16
CA PRO A 632 46.25 -18.67 -23.74
C PRO A 632 47.46 -19.34 -24.41
N SER A 633 47.52 -20.67 -24.36
CA SER A 633 48.46 -21.42 -25.19
C SER A 633 48.08 -21.23 -26.66
N ASN A 634 49.04 -20.81 -27.50
CA ASN A 634 48.88 -20.72 -28.95
C ASN A 634 48.49 -22.06 -29.60
#